data_AF-A0A8K0I4Q8-F1
#
_entry.id   AF-A0A8K0I4Q8-F1
#
_cell.length_a   1.000
_cell.length_b   1.000
_cell.length_c   1.000
_cell.angle_alpha   90.00
_cell.angle_beta   90.00
_cell.angle_gamma   90.00
#
_symmetry.space_group_name_H-M   'P 1'
#
loop_
_entity.id
_entity.type
_entity.pdbx_description
1 polymer ?
#
loop_
_entity_poly.entity_id
_entity_poly.type
_entity_poly.pdbx_seq_one_letter_code
_entity_poly.pdbx_strand_id
1 'polypeptide(L)'
;MASASARCSYGSMALLHSESRSKYFKADFFGLRYHVKRDSSKCIICPNSTSTYPLKGFCRRVTALPDFGDFFWEKAPTPILDMVDSPIHLKNLSLKELKQLANEIRSEISFIMSRRCIPFKASLAVVELTVAIHHVFHAPMDKILWDVGEQTYAHKILTGRRSLMHTVKQKDGLSGFTSRAESEYDAFGAAHGCNSVSAGLGMAVSRDINGKKNCIVTVISNWTTMAGQVYEAMSNAGYLDSNMVVILNDSRHSLHPKPDEGPKMTINALSSTLSKLQSSKSFRKFREAAKGVTKRIGKRMHELAAKVDEYARGMIGPLGATLFEELGLYYIGPVDGHNIDDLICVLNEVASLDSTGPVLIHVITEDEKESEDIYKSKKTPEEQGTLKSNLLTSYPKSIGSSFSRTYNDCLVEALVAEAEKDKKIVVVHAGMGTDPSLQLFQTMFPERFFDVGMAEQHAVTFAAGLACGGLKPFCIIPSTFLQRAFDQVIQDVDLQKVPVRFAISSAGLVGSDGPTQCGAFDVTFMACLPNMIVMAPSNGDELIDMVVTAACIEDRPVCFRYPRGAVVGISGPLYRATPLEIGKGEVVVEGKDVAILGYGSMIPNCLKAQFLLAGIGVHVTVANARFCKPLKCSFLAFLSRKTAGHACSIQVIPSNL
;
A
#
# COMPACT_ATOMS: atom_id res chain seq x y z
N MET A 1 -29.51 21.37 24.90
CA MET A 1 -30.97 21.14 25.05
C MET A 1 -31.37 20.29 23.85
N ALA A 2 -31.90 19.08 23.92
CA ALA A 2 -32.73 18.44 24.93
C ALA A 2 -32.27 17.00 25.24
N SER A 3 -32.51 16.63 26.49
CA SER A 3 -32.37 15.31 27.11
C SER A 3 -33.56 14.41 26.78
N ALA A 4 -33.32 13.11 26.60
CA ALA A 4 -34.34 12.09 26.87
C ALA A 4 -33.68 10.85 27.47
N SER A 5 -33.96 10.64 28.75
CA SER A 5 -33.62 9.49 29.58
C SER A 5 -34.58 8.33 29.33
N ALA A 6 -34.09 7.10 29.31
CA ALA A 6 -34.89 5.92 29.60
C ALA A 6 -34.14 5.02 30.60
N ARG A 7 -34.73 4.85 31.78
CA ARG A 7 -34.34 3.88 32.83
C ARG A 7 -35.32 2.70 32.79
N CYS A 8 -34.80 1.49 32.98
CA CYS A 8 -35.45 0.34 33.64
C CYS A 8 -34.36 -0.73 33.84
N SER A 9 -33.70 -0.88 35.00
CA SER A 9 -34.08 -1.58 36.24
C SER A 9 -34.32 -3.09 36.10
N TYR A 10 -33.30 -3.89 36.47
CA TYR A 10 -33.46 -5.08 37.30
C TYR A 10 -32.28 -5.10 38.27
N GLY A 11 -32.60 -5.08 39.57
CA GLY A 11 -31.64 -5.17 40.66
C GLY A 11 -31.56 -6.59 41.20
N SER A 12 -30.38 -6.94 41.69
CA SER A 12 -30.23 -7.86 42.82
C SER A 12 -29.18 -7.25 43.76
N MET A 13 -29.59 -7.12 45.01
CA MET A 13 -28.93 -6.43 46.11
C MET A 13 -28.27 -7.48 47.03
N ALA A 14 -27.03 -7.22 47.48
CA ALA A 14 -26.40 -7.69 48.73
C ALA A 14 -24.86 -7.71 48.53
N LEU A 15 -23.99 -7.26 49.41
CA LEU A 15 -24.05 -6.72 50.77
C LEU A 15 -22.74 -5.97 50.99
N LEU A 16 -22.80 -4.74 51.50
CA LEU A 16 -21.66 -3.97 51.95
C LEU A 16 -21.14 -4.54 53.27
N HIS A 17 -19.87 -4.95 53.31
CA HIS A 17 -19.07 -4.90 54.53
C HIS A 17 -17.74 -4.22 54.23
N SER A 18 -17.60 -3.01 54.77
CA SER A 18 -16.37 -2.25 54.82
C SER A 18 -15.43 -2.85 55.88
N GLU A 19 -14.24 -3.28 55.47
CA GLU A 19 -13.07 -3.23 56.35
C GLU A 19 -11.84 -2.86 55.51
N SER A 20 -11.28 -1.70 55.85
CA SER A 20 -10.04 -1.19 55.31
C SER A 20 -8.86 -2.04 55.79
N ARG A 21 -8.10 -2.64 54.87
CA ARG A 21 -6.67 -2.93 55.10
C ARG A 21 -5.89 -2.77 53.79
N SER A 22 -5.19 -1.64 53.73
CA SER A 22 -4.06 -1.41 52.83
C SER A 22 -3.09 -2.60 52.87
N LYS A 23 -2.94 -3.28 51.73
CA LYS A 23 -1.78 -4.11 51.42
C LYS A 23 -1.36 -3.82 49.98
N TYR A 24 -0.35 -2.97 49.85
CA TYR A 24 0.45 -2.85 48.64
C TYR A 24 1.03 -4.21 48.28
N PHE A 25 0.57 -4.82 47.18
CA PHE A 25 1.30 -5.91 46.55
C PHE A 25 2.36 -5.30 45.62
N LYS A 26 3.60 -5.30 46.12
CA LYS A 26 4.81 -5.01 45.37
C LYS A 26 5.11 -6.24 44.52
N ALA A 27 4.98 -6.15 43.21
CA ALA A 27 5.45 -7.18 42.29
C ALA A 27 6.97 -7.00 42.11
N ASP A 28 7.75 -7.82 42.80
CA ASP A 28 9.20 -7.88 42.63
C ASP A 28 9.53 -8.59 41.29
N PHE A 29 10.03 -7.82 40.33
CA PHE A 29 10.69 -8.34 39.12
C PHE A 29 12.11 -8.79 39.49
N PHE A 30 12.33 -10.10 39.61
CA PHE A 30 13.69 -10.66 39.65
C PHE A 30 14.32 -10.60 38.25
N GLY A 31 15.21 -9.62 38.04
CA GLY A 31 16.12 -9.58 36.90
C GLY A 31 17.36 -10.42 37.17
N LEU A 32 17.58 -11.48 36.38
CA LEU A 32 18.87 -12.17 36.33
C LEU A 32 19.89 -11.28 35.60
N ARG A 33 20.91 -10.80 36.32
CA ARG A 33 22.14 -10.23 35.74
C ARG A 33 23.19 -11.33 35.61
N TYR A 34 23.70 -11.55 34.39
CA TYR A 34 24.92 -12.32 34.19
C TYR A 34 26.15 -11.42 34.42
N HIS A 35 26.98 -11.79 35.41
CA HIS A 35 28.30 -11.21 35.66
C HIS A 35 29.37 -11.95 34.84
N VAL A 36 30.10 -11.25 33.98
CA VAL A 36 31.37 -11.75 33.41
C VAL A 36 32.51 -11.04 34.13
N LYS A 37 33.28 -11.79 34.93
CA LYS A 37 34.54 -11.36 35.55
C LYS A 37 35.64 -11.30 34.48
N ARG A 38 36.31 -10.14 34.34
CA ARG A 38 37.63 -10.03 33.72
C ARG A 38 38.67 -10.12 34.83
N ASP A 39 39.53 -11.14 34.78
CA ASP A 39 40.77 -11.18 35.55
C ASP A 39 41.94 -10.80 34.67
N SER A 40 42.73 -9.84 35.16
CA SER A 40 43.96 -9.34 34.57
C SER A 40 45.12 -9.68 35.49
N SER A 41 46.12 -10.44 35.02
CA SER A 41 47.55 -10.24 35.30
C SER A 41 48.39 -11.49 34.96
N LYS A 42 49.37 -11.35 34.05
CA LYS A 42 50.81 -11.32 34.38
C LYS A 42 51.66 -11.28 33.10
N CYS A 43 52.74 -10.49 33.23
CA CYS A 43 53.65 -9.99 32.22
C CYS A 43 54.94 -10.83 32.22
N ILE A 44 55.60 -11.01 31.07
CA ILE A 44 57.04 -11.33 30.96
C ILE A 44 57.63 -10.51 29.79
N ILE A 45 58.84 -9.98 30.02
CA ILE A 45 59.48 -8.82 29.38
C ILE A 45 60.81 -9.22 28.66
N CYS A 46 61.00 -8.71 27.42
CA CYS A 46 62.23 -8.27 26.70
C CYS A 46 63.31 -9.26 26.15
N PRO A 47 64.28 -8.84 25.26
CA PRO A 47 64.47 -7.54 24.54
C PRO A 47 64.96 -7.57 23.05
N ASN A 48 65.11 -6.35 22.47
CA ASN A 48 65.94 -5.86 21.31
C ASN A 48 65.35 -6.00 19.87
N SER A 49 65.41 -5.05 18.92
CA SER A 49 66.13 -3.75 18.75
C SER A 49 65.48 -2.89 17.62
N THR A 50 65.45 -1.55 17.81
CA THR A 50 65.49 -0.42 16.83
C THR A 50 64.96 -0.54 15.39
N SER A 51 63.96 0.28 15.02
CA SER A 51 64.07 1.36 14.00
C SER A 51 62.73 2.09 13.80
N THR A 52 62.77 3.42 13.83
CA THR A 52 61.68 4.40 13.65
C THR A 52 61.27 4.59 12.18
N TYR A 53 59.95 4.71 11.86
CA TYR A 53 59.28 5.65 10.91
C TYR A 53 57.75 5.39 10.91
N PRO A 54 56.87 6.40 10.73
CA PRO A 54 55.42 6.20 10.79
C PRO A 54 54.82 5.91 9.41
N LEU A 55 54.11 4.78 9.25
CA LEU A 55 53.37 4.43 8.04
C LEU A 55 51.86 4.45 8.29
N LYS A 56 51.16 5.21 7.44
CA LYS A 56 49.71 5.37 7.33
C LYS A 56 48.98 4.01 7.35
N GLY A 57 47.98 3.88 8.20
CA GLY A 57 47.10 2.71 8.27
C GLY A 57 46.23 2.56 7.02
N PHE A 58 46.33 1.38 6.41
CA PHE A 58 45.61 0.92 5.24
C PHE A 58 44.09 0.81 5.50
N CYS A 59 43.29 1.52 4.70
CA CYS A 59 41.87 1.24 4.50
C CYS A 59 41.77 0.14 3.42
N ARG A 60 41.28 -1.05 3.77
CA ARG A 60 41.07 -2.15 2.80
C ARG A 60 39.93 -1.77 1.84
N ARG A 61 40.29 -1.33 0.63
CA ARG A 61 39.39 -1.37 -0.53
C ARG A 61 39.08 -2.84 -0.83
N VAL A 62 37.81 -3.21 -0.70
CA VAL A 62 37.30 -4.43 -1.30
C VAL A 62 37.05 -4.13 -2.77
N THR A 63 38.01 -4.48 -3.62
CA THR A 63 37.80 -4.53 -5.08
C THR A 63 37.17 -5.87 -5.40
N ALA A 64 35.84 -5.88 -5.61
CA ALA A 64 35.19 -6.98 -6.31
C ALA A 64 35.55 -6.85 -7.80
N LEU A 65 36.09 -7.92 -8.38
CA LEU A 65 36.26 -8.05 -9.84
C LEU A 65 34.88 -8.14 -10.50
N PRO A 66 34.68 -7.55 -11.69
CA PRO A 66 33.41 -7.65 -12.40
C PRO A 66 33.24 -9.07 -12.98
N ASP A 67 32.10 -9.68 -12.68
CA ASP A 67 31.67 -10.93 -13.31
C ASP A 67 31.39 -10.67 -14.80
N PHE A 68 32.04 -11.46 -15.66
CA PHE A 68 31.90 -11.38 -17.12
C PHE A 68 30.51 -11.92 -17.53
N GLY A 69 29.54 -11.00 -17.60
CA GLY A 69 28.21 -11.24 -18.16
C GLY A 69 27.47 -9.94 -18.55
N ASP A 70 28.18 -8.82 -18.68
CA ASP A 70 27.60 -7.53 -19.03
C ASP A 70 27.32 -7.45 -20.54
N PHE A 71 26.09 -7.76 -20.94
CA PHE A 71 25.54 -7.17 -22.16
C PHE A 71 25.57 -5.65 -21.98
N PHE A 72 26.30 -4.95 -22.86
CA PHE A 72 26.50 -3.50 -22.84
C PHE A 72 25.17 -2.74 -22.87
N TRP A 73 24.66 -2.37 -21.71
CA TRP A 73 23.67 -1.30 -21.58
C TRP A 73 24.44 0.00 -21.44
N GLU A 74 24.73 0.66 -22.55
CA GLU A 74 25.42 1.94 -22.55
C GLU A 74 24.49 2.96 -21.85
N LYS A 75 24.92 3.49 -20.69
CA LYS A 75 24.16 4.49 -19.96
C LYS A 75 24.09 5.75 -20.81
N ALA A 76 22.88 6.20 -21.14
CA ALA A 76 22.68 7.44 -21.87
C ALA A 76 23.32 8.61 -21.10
N PRO A 77 24.01 9.55 -21.78
CA PRO A 77 24.60 10.71 -21.12
C PRO A 77 23.50 11.61 -20.54
N THR A 78 23.73 12.10 -19.32
CA THR A 78 22.76 12.91 -18.56
C THR A 78 23.37 14.23 -18.08
N PRO A 79 23.87 15.10 -18.99
CA PRO A 79 24.69 16.26 -18.62
C PRO A 79 23.97 17.29 -17.75
N ILE A 80 22.64 17.47 -17.88
CA ILE A 80 21.90 18.41 -17.04
C ILE A 80 21.65 17.78 -15.66
N LEU A 81 21.22 16.52 -15.63
CA LEU A 81 20.96 15.79 -14.38
C LEU A 81 22.25 15.57 -13.57
N ASP A 82 23.42 15.49 -14.21
CA ASP A 82 24.73 15.40 -13.55
C ASP A 82 25.08 16.68 -12.76
N MET A 83 24.41 17.80 -13.06
CA MET A 83 24.56 19.08 -12.34
C MET A 83 23.49 19.29 -11.25
N VAL A 84 22.54 18.36 -11.10
CA VAL A 84 21.39 18.49 -10.19
C VAL A 84 21.53 17.55 -9.00
N ASP A 85 21.99 18.10 -7.87
CA ASP A 85 22.04 17.40 -6.59
C ASP A 85 20.90 17.79 -5.63
N SER A 86 20.24 18.92 -5.87
CA SER A 86 19.14 19.39 -5.03
C SER A 86 18.15 20.27 -5.79
N PRO A 87 16.92 20.49 -5.29
CA PRO A 87 15.89 21.26 -5.98
C PRO A 87 16.28 22.71 -6.29
N ILE A 88 17.22 23.30 -5.54
CA ILE A 88 17.67 24.69 -5.79
C ILE A 88 18.35 24.85 -7.15
N HIS A 89 18.98 23.80 -7.67
CA HIS A 89 19.64 23.83 -8.98
C HIS A 89 18.65 23.95 -10.13
N LEU A 90 17.38 23.58 -9.92
CA LEU A 90 16.34 23.68 -10.96
C LEU A 90 15.92 25.12 -11.20
N LYS A 91 16.06 26.02 -10.22
CA LYS A 91 15.54 27.39 -10.28
C LYS A 91 16.13 28.23 -11.40
N ASN A 92 17.39 27.95 -11.78
CA ASN A 92 18.13 28.71 -12.79
C ASN A 92 18.07 28.07 -14.19
N LEU A 93 17.42 26.92 -14.34
CA LEU A 93 17.31 26.24 -15.63
C LEU A 93 16.26 26.92 -16.50
N SER A 94 16.60 27.10 -17.79
CA SER A 94 15.66 27.53 -18.81
C SER A 94 14.61 26.46 -19.10
N LEU A 95 13.49 26.84 -19.70
CA LEU A 95 12.44 25.89 -20.12
C LEU A 95 12.97 24.77 -21.03
N LYS A 96 13.97 25.08 -21.87
CA LYS A 96 14.60 24.08 -22.74
C LYS A 96 15.43 23.08 -21.93
N GLU A 97 16.19 23.56 -20.95
CA GLU A 97 16.97 22.70 -20.04
C GLU A 97 16.07 21.87 -19.14
N LEU A 98 14.93 22.38 -18.69
CA LEU A 98 13.95 21.62 -17.89
C LEU A 98 13.32 20.47 -18.68
N LYS A 99 13.00 20.69 -19.97
CA LYS A 99 12.55 19.62 -20.88
C LYS A 99 13.63 18.57 -21.10
N GLN A 100 14.88 18.99 -21.24
CA GLN A 100 16.00 18.08 -21.35
C GLN A 100 16.20 17.29 -20.05
N LEU A 101 16.14 17.94 -18.89
CA LEU A 101 16.23 17.31 -17.58
C LEU A 101 15.15 16.23 -17.39
N ALA A 102 13.91 16.50 -17.79
CA ALA A 102 12.84 15.50 -17.75
C ALA A 102 13.18 14.26 -18.59
N ASN A 103 13.70 14.43 -19.80
CA ASN A 103 14.15 13.31 -20.64
C ASN A 103 15.30 12.52 -20.00
N GLU A 104 16.28 13.20 -19.42
CA GLU A 104 17.41 12.56 -18.74
C GLU A 104 16.97 11.77 -17.49
N ILE A 105 16.04 12.31 -16.70
CA ILE A 105 15.44 11.61 -15.55
C ILE A 105 14.69 10.36 -16.00
N ARG A 106 13.89 10.46 -17.07
CA ARG A 106 13.18 9.33 -17.66
C ARG A 106 14.16 8.22 -18.07
N SER A 107 15.22 8.56 -18.79
CA SER A 107 16.28 7.61 -19.16
C SER A 107 16.95 6.97 -17.94
N GLU A 108 17.26 7.75 -16.91
CA GLU A 108 17.87 7.25 -15.67
C GLU A 108 16.95 6.27 -14.92
N ILE A 109 15.66 6.64 -14.73
CA ILE A 109 14.67 5.77 -14.07
C ILE A 109 14.53 4.47 -14.86
N SER A 110 14.35 4.53 -16.17
CA SER A 110 14.23 3.34 -17.02
C SER A 110 15.46 2.46 -16.95
N PHE A 111 16.67 3.03 -16.98
CA PHE A 111 17.92 2.29 -16.86
C PHE A 111 18.06 1.57 -15.51
N ILE A 112 17.79 2.26 -14.40
CA ILE A 112 17.95 1.68 -13.06
C ILE A 112 16.85 0.65 -12.79
N MET A 113 15.59 0.98 -13.07
CA MET A 113 14.44 0.15 -12.67
C MET A 113 14.30 -1.10 -13.53
N SER A 114 14.62 -1.03 -14.83
CA SER A 114 14.62 -2.22 -15.71
C SER A 114 15.63 -3.28 -15.25
N ARG A 115 16.84 -2.89 -14.82
CA ARG A 115 17.84 -3.81 -14.26
C ARG A 115 17.40 -4.45 -12.94
N ARG A 116 16.50 -3.78 -12.24
CA ARG A 116 15.98 -4.20 -10.93
C ARG A 116 14.66 -4.96 -11.03
N CYS A 117 14.03 -5.00 -12.21
CA CYS A 117 12.69 -5.55 -12.43
C CYS A 117 11.64 -4.97 -11.46
N ILE A 118 11.78 -3.70 -11.07
CA ILE A 118 10.83 -2.98 -10.21
C ILE A 118 9.85 -2.24 -11.13
N PRO A 119 8.52 -2.32 -10.95
CA PRO A 119 7.58 -1.50 -11.72
C PRO A 119 7.82 0.01 -11.53
N PHE A 120 7.80 0.77 -12.61
CA PHE A 120 8.16 2.21 -12.60
C PHE A 120 7.30 3.10 -13.51
N LYS A 121 6.26 2.54 -14.16
CA LYS A 121 5.39 3.28 -15.10
C LYS A 121 4.76 4.52 -14.46
N ALA A 122 4.22 4.37 -13.24
CA ALA A 122 3.64 5.47 -12.49
C ALA A 122 4.64 6.61 -12.24
N SER A 123 5.93 6.30 -12.02
CA SER A 123 6.96 7.33 -11.86
C SER A 123 7.37 7.99 -13.18
N LEU A 124 7.27 7.30 -14.32
CA LEU A 124 7.54 7.92 -15.63
C LEU A 124 6.45 8.91 -16.01
N ALA A 125 5.19 8.57 -15.75
CA ALA A 125 4.03 9.40 -16.08
C ALA A 125 4.07 10.79 -15.43
N VAL A 126 4.78 10.94 -14.30
CA VAL A 126 4.84 12.19 -13.53
C VAL A 126 6.19 12.90 -13.58
N VAL A 127 7.10 12.52 -14.49
CA VAL A 127 8.44 13.12 -14.54
C VAL A 127 8.36 14.64 -14.76
N GLU A 128 7.64 15.08 -15.79
CA GLU A 128 7.46 16.50 -16.10
C GLU A 128 6.77 17.25 -14.94
N LEU A 129 5.72 16.66 -14.37
CA LEU A 129 5.03 17.21 -13.21
C LEU A 129 5.97 17.39 -12.02
N THR A 130 6.80 16.40 -11.73
CA THR A 130 7.74 16.43 -10.61
C THR A 130 8.83 17.48 -10.81
N VAL A 131 9.36 17.60 -12.05
CA VAL A 131 10.32 18.65 -12.41
C VAL A 131 9.69 20.02 -12.24
N ALA A 132 8.47 20.24 -12.72
CA ALA A 132 7.76 21.51 -12.60
C ALA A 132 7.48 21.88 -11.14
N ILE A 133 7.04 20.93 -10.30
CA ILE A 133 6.81 21.14 -8.86
C ILE A 133 8.10 21.62 -8.18
N HIS A 134 9.22 20.93 -8.37
CA HIS A 134 10.49 21.33 -7.74
C HIS A 134 11.09 22.60 -8.34
N HIS A 135 10.83 22.88 -9.62
CA HIS A 135 11.23 24.16 -10.24
C HIS A 135 10.44 25.35 -9.66
N VAL A 136 9.16 25.19 -9.33
CA VAL A 136 8.33 26.28 -8.77
C VAL A 136 8.45 26.38 -7.25
N PHE A 137 8.22 25.30 -6.51
CA PHE A 137 8.21 25.31 -5.03
C PHE A 137 9.62 25.13 -4.43
N HIS A 138 9.84 25.70 -3.25
CA HIS A 138 11.13 25.72 -2.55
C HIS A 138 11.20 24.62 -1.49
N ALA A 139 11.30 23.36 -1.91
CA ALA A 139 11.54 22.27 -0.97
C ALA A 139 12.97 22.36 -0.38
N PRO A 140 13.18 22.08 0.93
CA PRO A 140 12.23 21.52 1.89
C PRO A 140 11.44 22.57 2.70
N MET A 141 11.57 23.86 2.41
CA MET A 141 10.79 24.91 3.09
C MET A 141 9.31 24.76 2.80
N ASP A 142 8.96 24.70 1.52
CA ASP A 142 7.66 24.27 1.05
C ASP A 142 7.52 22.76 1.24
N LYS A 143 6.34 22.33 1.68
CA LYS A 143 6.07 20.92 1.99
C LYS A 143 5.40 20.27 0.80
N ILE A 144 6.06 19.29 0.21
CA ILE A 144 5.53 18.48 -0.88
C ILE A 144 5.22 17.09 -0.30
N LEU A 145 3.95 16.71 -0.35
CA LEU A 145 3.46 15.41 0.10
C LEU A 145 2.98 14.63 -1.13
N TRP A 146 3.29 13.33 -1.16
CA TRP A 146 2.90 12.45 -2.24
C TRP A 146 2.01 11.35 -1.68
N ASP A 147 0.82 11.15 -2.26
CA ASP A 147 0.05 9.94 -2.03
C ASP A 147 0.58 8.82 -2.92
N VAL A 148 0.69 7.61 -2.37
CA VAL A 148 1.25 6.41 -3.02
C VAL A 148 2.70 6.60 -3.48
N GLY A 149 3.59 5.66 -3.12
CA GLY A 149 5.04 5.83 -3.33
C GLY A 149 5.51 5.62 -4.76
N GLU A 150 4.74 4.91 -5.59
CA GLU A 150 5.17 4.42 -6.90
C GLU A 150 5.47 5.55 -7.91
N GLN A 151 4.94 6.75 -7.67
CA GLN A 151 5.16 7.94 -8.50
C GLN A 151 6.33 8.82 -8.03
N THR A 152 7.12 8.40 -7.04
CA THR A 152 8.06 9.30 -6.33
C THR A 152 9.53 9.18 -6.75
N TYR A 153 9.88 8.35 -7.74
CA TYR A 153 11.30 8.13 -8.07
C TYR A 153 11.98 9.37 -8.66
N ALA A 154 11.29 10.13 -9.51
CA ALA A 154 11.79 11.42 -9.99
C ALA A 154 12.02 12.40 -8.82
N HIS A 155 11.11 12.40 -7.83
CA HIS A 155 11.25 13.23 -6.63
C HIS A 155 12.50 12.83 -5.83
N LYS A 156 12.76 11.53 -5.64
CA LYS A 156 13.96 11.04 -4.95
C LYS A 156 15.24 11.42 -5.69
N ILE A 157 15.27 11.27 -7.02
CA ILE A 157 16.41 11.66 -7.86
C ILE A 157 16.73 13.15 -7.69
N LEU A 158 15.72 14.02 -7.78
CA LEU A 158 15.87 15.47 -7.70
C LEU A 158 16.20 16.01 -6.30
N THR A 159 16.19 15.15 -5.28
CA THR A 159 16.37 15.51 -3.86
C THR A 159 17.58 14.79 -3.25
N GLY A 160 18.65 14.68 -4.04
CA GLY A 160 19.96 14.21 -3.57
C GLY A 160 20.12 12.70 -3.44
N ARG A 161 19.12 11.90 -3.83
CA ARG A 161 19.13 10.43 -3.67
C ARG A 161 19.45 9.67 -4.95
N ARG A 162 19.83 10.36 -6.03
CA ARG A 162 20.15 9.75 -7.34
C ARG A 162 21.14 8.58 -7.24
N SER A 163 22.25 8.75 -6.52
CA SER A 163 23.30 7.72 -6.38
C SER A 163 22.82 6.45 -5.68
N LEU A 164 21.79 6.55 -4.84
CA LEU A 164 21.24 5.44 -4.05
C LEU A 164 20.05 4.77 -4.72
N MET A 165 19.57 5.24 -5.87
CA MET A 165 18.39 4.69 -6.55
C MET A 165 18.50 3.20 -6.90
N HIS A 166 19.72 2.68 -7.10
CA HIS A 166 19.96 1.26 -7.32
C HIS A 166 19.63 0.37 -6.09
N THR A 167 19.52 0.97 -4.89
CA THR A 167 19.18 0.31 -3.63
C THR A 167 17.69 0.33 -3.29
N VAL A 168 16.84 0.94 -4.13
CA VAL A 168 15.39 1.05 -3.88
C VAL A 168 14.78 -0.34 -3.64
N LYS A 169 13.94 -0.42 -2.60
CA LYS A 169 13.25 -1.63 -2.12
C LYS A 169 14.19 -2.77 -1.69
N GLN A 170 15.48 -2.48 -1.47
CA GLN A 170 16.42 -3.43 -0.87
C GLN A 170 16.44 -3.29 0.65
N LYS A 171 16.86 -4.35 1.34
CA LYS A 171 17.17 -4.29 2.76
C LYS A 171 18.27 -3.23 2.97
N ASP A 172 18.05 -2.35 3.96
CA ASP A 172 18.96 -1.26 4.31
C ASP A 172 19.19 -0.23 3.17
N GLY A 173 18.37 -0.26 2.11
CA GLY A 173 18.40 0.69 0.99
C GLY A 173 17.26 1.71 1.03
N LEU A 174 17.06 2.45 -0.07
CA LEU A 174 15.96 3.42 -0.18
C LEU A 174 14.60 2.73 -0.11
N SER A 175 13.65 3.36 0.59
CA SER A 175 12.25 2.96 0.57
C SER A 175 11.67 3.12 -0.84
N GLY A 176 10.70 2.27 -1.20
CA GLY A 176 9.87 2.48 -2.39
C GLY A 176 8.89 3.65 -2.26
N PHE A 177 8.76 4.21 -1.06
CA PHE A 177 7.84 5.30 -0.71
C PHE A 177 8.62 6.49 -0.14
N THR A 178 8.00 7.67 -0.06
CA THR A 178 8.56 8.78 0.72
C THR A 178 8.59 8.41 2.21
N SER A 179 9.69 8.73 2.88
CA SER A 179 9.92 8.44 4.29
C SER A 179 10.61 9.61 4.97
N ARG A 180 9.99 10.13 6.03
CA ARG A 180 10.55 11.23 6.84
C ARG A 180 11.93 10.90 7.44
N ALA A 181 12.20 9.63 7.70
CA ALA A 181 13.50 9.18 8.22
C ALA A 181 14.56 9.08 7.11
N GLU A 182 14.14 9.02 5.84
CA GLU A 182 15.04 8.91 4.69
C GLU A 182 15.50 10.27 4.18
N SER A 183 14.64 11.30 4.20
CA SER A 183 14.95 12.62 3.64
C SER A 183 14.13 13.75 4.25
N GLU A 184 14.73 14.93 4.37
CA GLU A 184 14.01 16.16 4.77
C GLU A 184 13.00 16.65 3.72
N TYR A 185 13.17 16.22 2.46
CA TYR A 185 12.27 16.51 1.35
C TYR A 185 10.99 15.67 1.40
N ASP A 186 10.98 14.60 2.20
CA ASP A 186 9.84 13.71 2.40
C ASP A 186 9.03 14.22 3.60
N ALA A 187 8.26 15.30 3.39
CA ALA A 187 7.55 16.01 4.46
C ALA A 187 6.63 15.10 5.29
N PHE A 188 5.99 14.14 4.62
CA PHE A 188 5.14 13.11 5.23
C PHE A 188 5.39 11.75 4.58
N GLY A 189 5.23 10.68 5.35
CA GLY A 189 5.46 9.32 4.86
C GLY A 189 4.28 8.83 4.01
N ALA A 190 4.55 8.46 2.77
CA ALA A 190 3.58 7.75 1.94
C ALA A 190 3.48 6.29 2.41
N ALA A 191 2.27 5.80 2.64
CA ALA A 191 2.00 4.42 3.06
C ALA A 191 0.86 3.83 2.22
N HIS A 192 -0.32 3.60 2.79
CA HIS A 192 -1.49 3.06 2.10
C HIS A 192 -2.13 4.03 1.08
N GLY A 193 -1.60 5.26 0.96
CA GLY A 193 -2.20 6.36 0.21
C GLY A 193 -3.36 7.03 0.95
N CYS A 194 -4.01 8.00 0.29
CA CYS A 194 -5.18 8.73 0.77
C CYS A 194 -4.94 9.62 2.00
N ASN A 195 -3.69 9.80 2.42
CA ASN A 195 -3.34 10.50 3.65
C ASN A 195 -2.75 11.89 3.38
N SER A 196 -2.31 12.16 2.15
CA SER A 196 -1.56 13.37 1.82
C SER A 196 -2.37 14.65 2.02
N VAL A 197 -3.65 14.67 1.62
CA VAL A 197 -4.54 15.84 1.79
C VAL A 197 -4.81 16.12 3.26
N SER A 198 -5.12 15.09 4.05
CA SER A 198 -5.32 15.21 5.50
C SER A 198 -4.06 15.73 6.20
N ALA A 199 -2.90 15.14 5.90
CA ALA A 199 -1.63 15.55 6.47
C ALA A 199 -1.23 16.97 6.02
N GLY A 200 -1.46 17.29 4.75
CA GLY A 200 -1.22 18.60 4.17
C GLY A 200 -2.06 19.68 4.84
N LEU A 201 -3.36 19.44 5.03
CA LEU A 201 -4.24 20.35 5.77
C LEU A 201 -3.73 20.59 7.19
N GLY A 202 -3.33 19.53 7.91
CA GLY A 202 -2.73 19.67 9.23
C GLY A 202 -1.43 20.51 9.23
N MET A 203 -0.59 20.36 8.19
CA MET A 203 0.61 21.18 8.02
C MET A 203 0.27 22.64 7.65
N ALA A 204 -0.77 22.88 6.87
CA ALA A 204 -1.22 24.23 6.50
C ALA A 204 -1.75 24.98 7.74
N VAL A 205 -2.62 24.35 8.53
CA VAL A 205 -3.09 24.91 9.81
C VAL A 205 -1.92 25.17 10.76
N SER A 206 -0.97 24.23 10.87
CA SER A 206 0.23 24.41 11.71
C SER A 206 1.12 25.56 11.22
N ARG A 207 1.27 25.75 9.90
CA ARG A 207 1.99 26.89 9.32
C ARG A 207 1.33 28.21 9.74
N ASP A 208 0.02 28.30 9.61
CA ASP A 208 -0.74 29.54 9.87
C ASP A 208 -0.67 29.93 11.35
N ILE A 209 -0.84 28.97 12.27
CA ILE A 209 -0.68 29.19 13.72
C ILE A 209 0.72 29.67 14.07
N ASN A 210 1.75 29.20 13.36
CA ASN A 210 3.14 29.58 13.58
C ASN A 210 3.56 30.86 12.82
N GLY A 211 2.64 31.54 12.13
CA GLY A 211 2.94 32.75 11.36
C GLY A 211 3.91 32.52 10.19
N LYS A 212 4.01 31.29 9.69
CA LYS A 212 4.86 30.92 8.55
C LYS A 212 4.14 31.17 7.22
N LYS A 213 4.89 31.21 6.12
CA LYS A 213 4.36 31.48 4.78
C LYS A 213 4.76 30.44 3.73
N ASN A 214 5.25 29.28 4.15
CA ASN A 214 5.63 28.22 3.21
C ASN A 214 4.39 27.62 2.51
N CYS A 215 4.56 27.16 1.28
CA CYS A 215 3.50 26.47 0.54
C CYS A 215 3.36 25.02 1.05
N ILE A 216 2.13 24.50 1.01
CA ILE A 216 1.83 23.09 1.25
C ILE A 216 1.21 22.54 -0.04
N VAL A 217 1.85 21.53 -0.62
CA VAL A 217 1.48 20.91 -1.89
C VAL A 217 1.28 19.42 -1.66
N THR A 218 0.12 18.89 -2.03
CA THR A 218 -0.21 17.46 -1.91
C THR A 218 -0.52 16.90 -3.29
N VAL A 219 0.22 15.89 -3.73
CA VAL A 219 0.01 15.21 -5.01
C VAL A 219 -0.78 13.93 -4.78
N ILE A 220 -2.00 13.88 -5.29
CA ILE A 220 -2.93 12.75 -5.19
C ILE A 220 -3.10 12.06 -6.53
N SER A 221 -3.48 10.78 -6.52
CA SER A 221 -3.83 10.02 -7.72
C SER A 221 -5.35 9.93 -7.88
N ASN A 222 -5.84 9.82 -9.12
CA ASN A 222 -7.23 9.45 -9.42
C ASN A 222 -7.72 8.15 -8.75
N TRP A 223 -6.83 7.24 -8.34
CA TRP A 223 -7.21 6.06 -7.54
C TRP A 223 -7.52 6.42 -6.09
N THR A 224 -6.77 7.37 -5.52
CA THR A 224 -6.97 7.81 -4.13
C THR A 224 -8.24 8.63 -3.95
N THR A 225 -8.80 9.21 -5.02
CA THR A 225 -10.10 9.89 -4.95
C THR A 225 -11.26 8.93 -4.72
N MET A 226 -11.05 7.60 -4.65
CA MET A 226 -12.10 6.65 -4.24
C MET A 226 -12.22 6.53 -2.72
N ALA A 227 -11.23 6.99 -1.96
CA ALA A 227 -11.21 6.86 -0.51
C ALA A 227 -11.99 8.00 0.18
N GLY A 228 -12.82 7.63 1.17
CA GLY A 228 -13.60 8.59 1.95
C GLY A 228 -12.75 9.67 2.63
N GLN A 229 -11.59 9.30 3.19
CA GLN A 229 -10.67 10.22 3.86
C GLN A 229 -10.23 11.40 2.99
N VAL A 230 -10.10 11.20 1.67
CA VAL A 230 -9.71 12.29 0.76
C VAL A 230 -10.82 13.34 0.67
N TYR A 231 -12.08 12.92 0.65
CA TYR A 231 -13.24 13.82 0.66
C TYR A 231 -13.44 14.51 2.00
N GLU A 232 -13.27 13.79 3.11
CA GLU A 232 -13.30 14.37 4.44
C GLU A 232 -12.25 15.48 4.57
N ALA A 233 -11.03 15.22 4.08
CA ALA A 233 -9.94 16.19 4.10
C ALA A 233 -10.18 17.39 3.19
N MET A 234 -10.65 17.17 1.96
CA MET A 234 -10.97 18.26 1.01
C MET A 234 -12.13 19.12 1.53
N SER A 235 -13.19 18.51 2.04
CA SER A 235 -14.32 19.24 2.64
C SER A 235 -13.87 20.08 3.84
N ASN A 236 -13.03 19.52 4.70
CA ASN A 236 -12.48 20.25 5.85
C ASN A 236 -11.53 21.38 5.40
N ALA A 237 -10.73 21.17 4.35
CA ALA A 237 -9.86 22.21 3.80
C ALA A 237 -10.67 23.39 3.27
N GLY A 238 -11.77 23.12 2.54
CA GLY A 238 -12.68 24.15 2.05
C GLY A 238 -13.43 24.87 3.17
N TYR A 239 -13.88 24.14 4.20
CA TYR A 239 -14.51 24.73 5.38
C TYR A 239 -13.56 25.68 6.15
N LEU A 240 -12.29 25.30 6.28
CA LEU A 240 -11.28 26.10 6.97
C LEU A 240 -10.68 27.22 6.10
N ASP A 241 -11.02 27.27 4.81
CA ASP A 241 -10.42 28.17 3.83
C ASP A 241 -8.88 28.13 3.87
N SER A 242 -8.32 26.93 4.05
CA SER A 242 -6.89 26.77 4.34
C SER A 242 -6.05 26.86 3.06
N ASN A 243 -5.06 27.76 3.04
CA ASN A 243 -4.17 27.96 1.88
C ASN A 243 -3.27 26.72 1.65
N MET A 244 -3.66 25.85 0.74
CA MET A 244 -2.90 24.67 0.31
C MET A 244 -3.20 24.32 -1.16
N VAL A 245 -2.29 23.58 -1.79
CA VAL A 245 -2.42 23.15 -3.19
C VAL A 245 -2.59 21.64 -3.24
N VAL A 246 -3.68 21.18 -3.84
CA VAL A 246 -3.94 19.78 -4.14
C VAL A 246 -3.72 19.56 -5.64
N ILE A 247 -2.76 18.73 -6.02
CA ILE A 247 -2.52 18.35 -7.40
C ILE A 247 -3.12 16.96 -7.61
N LEU A 248 -4.21 16.89 -8.38
CA LEU A 248 -4.81 15.63 -8.81
C LEU A 248 -4.12 15.15 -10.08
N ASN A 249 -3.28 14.13 -9.94
CA ASN A 249 -2.71 13.36 -11.04
C ASN A 249 -3.72 12.32 -11.54
N ASP A 250 -4.41 12.63 -12.63
CA ASP A 250 -5.31 11.72 -13.34
C ASP A 250 -4.54 10.99 -14.44
N SER A 251 -4.03 9.80 -14.12
CA SER A 251 -3.38 8.93 -15.09
C SER A 251 -4.44 8.19 -15.92
N ARG A 252 -4.40 8.37 -17.25
CA ARG A 252 -5.37 7.79 -18.21
C ARG A 252 -5.31 6.26 -18.36
N HIS A 253 -4.60 5.55 -17.49
CA HIS A 253 -4.52 4.09 -17.52
C HIS A 253 -5.87 3.40 -17.26
N SER A 254 -6.86 4.09 -16.72
CA SER A 254 -8.00 3.42 -16.06
C SER A 254 -9.34 3.51 -16.81
N LEU A 255 -9.41 4.19 -17.96
CA LEU A 255 -10.71 4.69 -18.47
C LEU A 255 -10.91 4.73 -19.99
N HIS A 256 -10.01 4.13 -20.76
CA HIS A 256 -10.36 3.79 -22.13
C HIS A 256 -10.84 2.35 -22.18
N PRO A 257 -12.14 2.05 -21.97
CA PRO A 257 -12.69 0.86 -22.61
C PRO A 257 -12.48 1.08 -24.11
N LYS A 258 -11.87 0.11 -24.77
CA LYS A 258 -11.94 0.06 -26.22
C LYS A 258 -13.43 0.09 -26.60
N PRO A 259 -13.82 0.77 -27.69
CA PRO A 259 -15.22 0.81 -28.14
C PRO A 259 -15.88 -0.57 -28.33
N ASP A 260 -15.09 -1.64 -28.38
CA ASP A 260 -15.52 -3.02 -28.65
C ASP A 260 -15.47 -3.96 -27.43
N GLU A 261 -15.15 -3.50 -26.21
CA GLU A 261 -15.14 -4.34 -25.01
C GLU A 261 -16.31 -3.98 -24.06
N GLY A 262 -17.02 -4.99 -23.57
CA GLY A 262 -18.24 -4.90 -22.74
C GLY A 262 -18.05 -4.25 -21.36
N PRO A 263 -19.02 -4.44 -20.44
CA PRO A 263 -19.54 -3.39 -19.55
C PRO A 263 -18.49 -2.73 -18.63
N LYS A 264 -18.51 -1.38 -18.63
CA LYS A 264 -17.93 -0.40 -17.68
C LYS A 264 -17.09 -1.01 -16.54
N MET A 265 -15.78 -1.10 -16.77
CA MET A 265 -14.86 -1.87 -15.93
C MET A 265 -14.11 -1.07 -14.84
N THR A 266 -14.50 0.16 -14.55
CA THR A 266 -14.00 0.93 -13.39
C THR A 266 -15.12 1.80 -12.81
N ILE A 267 -15.41 1.66 -11.50
CA ILE A 267 -16.50 2.36 -10.77
C ILE A 267 -16.19 3.84 -10.55
N ASN A 268 -15.18 4.41 -11.20
CA ASN A 268 -14.86 5.82 -11.01
C ASN A 268 -15.90 6.68 -11.76
N ALA A 269 -17.12 6.84 -11.20
CA ALA A 269 -18.16 7.68 -11.78
C ALA A 269 -17.68 9.12 -11.97
N LEU A 270 -16.78 9.56 -11.08
CA LEU A 270 -16.09 10.84 -11.16
C LEU A 270 -15.27 10.94 -12.42
N SER A 271 -14.67 9.86 -12.89
CA SER A 271 -13.86 9.92 -14.08
C SER A 271 -14.67 10.19 -15.34
N SER A 272 -15.93 9.74 -15.39
CA SER A 272 -16.87 10.13 -16.43
C SER A 272 -17.26 11.61 -16.33
N THR A 273 -17.31 12.16 -15.11
CA THR A 273 -17.50 13.60 -14.84
C THR A 273 -16.25 14.42 -15.20
N LEU A 274 -15.05 13.93 -14.89
CA LEU A 274 -13.74 14.50 -15.27
C LEU A 274 -13.54 14.47 -16.79
N SER A 275 -13.97 13.40 -17.45
CA SER A 275 -13.98 13.26 -18.91
C SER A 275 -14.98 14.22 -19.58
N LYS A 276 -16.14 14.49 -18.96
CA LYS A 276 -17.09 15.51 -19.44
C LYS A 276 -16.55 16.92 -19.27
N LEU A 277 -15.87 17.22 -18.15
CA LEU A 277 -15.19 18.50 -17.92
C LEU A 277 -14.08 18.78 -18.95
N GLN A 278 -13.33 17.74 -19.35
CA GLN A 278 -12.34 17.79 -20.44
C GLN A 278 -12.93 18.23 -21.80
N SER A 279 -14.22 17.96 -22.06
CA SER A 279 -14.86 18.32 -23.35
C SER A 279 -15.24 19.81 -23.46
N SER A 280 -15.16 20.56 -22.36
CA SER A 280 -15.42 21.99 -22.37
C SER A 280 -14.19 22.75 -22.93
N LYS A 281 -14.36 23.41 -24.08
CA LYS A 281 -13.34 24.22 -24.77
C LYS A 281 -12.95 25.52 -24.01
N SER A 282 -12.89 25.50 -22.67
CA SER A 282 -12.76 26.70 -21.84
C SER A 282 -11.34 27.28 -21.77
N PHE A 283 -10.29 26.45 -21.86
CA PHE A 283 -8.92 26.95 -21.73
C PHE A 283 -8.41 27.74 -22.95
N ARG A 284 -8.89 27.39 -24.16
CA ARG A 284 -8.50 28.09 -25.39
C ARG A 284 -9.01 29.54 -25.44
N LYS A 285 -10.14 29.82 -24.76
CA LYS A 285 -10.70 31.18 -24.62
C LYS A 285 -9.98 32.02 -23.57
N PHE A 286 -9.50 31.40 -22.49
CA PHE A 286 -8.74 32.10 -21.45
C PHE A 286 -7.37 32.58 -21.96
N ARG A 287 -6.66 31.75 -22.75
CA ARG A 287 -5.37 32.10 -23.37
C ARG A 287 -5.47 33.26 -24.38
N GLU A 288 -6.60 33.36 -25.09
CA GLU A 288 -6.89 34.44 -26.03
C GLU A 288 -7.28 35.74 -25.30
N ALA A 289 -8.04 35.65 -24.20
CA ALA A 289 -8.45 36.79 -23.39
C ALA A 289 -7.25 37.45 -22.66
N ALA A 290 -6.33 36.66 -22.10
CA ALA A 290 -5.15 37.17 -21.39
C ALA A 290 -4.15 37.89 -22.33
N LYS A 291 -4.04 37.44 -23.60
CA LYS A 291 -3.26 38.14 -24.63
C LYS A 291 -3.89 39.47 -25.09
N GLY A 292 -5.20 39.63 -24.91
CA GLY A 292 -5.93 40.85 -25.27
C GLY A 292 -5.83 41.97 -24.22
N VAL A 293 -5.77 41.62 -22.94
CA VAL A 293 -5.84 42.59 -21.82
C VAL A 293 -4.49 43.25 -21.51
N THR A 294 -3.38 42.58 -21.80
CA THR A 294 -2.02 43.08 -21.54
C THR A 294 -1.61 44.30 -22.40
N LYS A 295 -2.39 44.66 -23.43
CA LYS A 295 -2.09 45.82 -24.29
C LYS A 295 -2.68 47.16 -23.84
N ARG A 296 -3.49 47.24 -22.77
CA ARG A 296 -4.25 48.49 -22.53
C ARG A 296 -4.41 49.04 -21.11
N ILE A 297 -3.88 48.47 -20.04
CA ILE A 297 -4.26 48.94 -18.69
C ILE A 297 -3.05 49.29 -17.82
N GLY A 298 -3.03 50.55 -17.37
CA GLY A 298 -1.97 51.15 -16.55
C GLY A 298 -2.05 50.79 -15.06
N LYS A 299 -0.91 50.95 -14.38
CA LYS A 299 -0.56 50.46 -13.03
C LYS A 299 -1.51 50.79 -11.86
N ARG A 300 -2.47 51.71 -11.98
CA ARG A 300 -3.29 52.20 -10.84
C ARG A 300 -4.64 51.50 -10.64
N MET A 301 -5.04 50.59 -11.53
CA MET A 301 -6.31 49.82 -11.40
C MET A 301 -6.11 48.38 -10.91
N HIS A 302 -4.87 47.92 -10.71
CA HIS A 302 -4.59 46.54 -10.29
C HIS A 302 -5.08 46.23 -8.86
N GLU A 303 -4.97 47.17 -7.92
CA GLU A 303 -5.36 46.94 -6.53
C GLU A 303 -6.88 46.92 -6.33
N LEU A 304 -7.62 47.73 -7.10
CA LEU A 304 -9.09 47.76 -7.09
C LEU A 304 -9.70 46.61 -7.89
N ALA A 305 -9.02 46.13 -8.94
CA ALA A 305 -9.43 44.93 -9.68
C ALA A 305 -9.22 43.65 -8.85
N ALA A 306 -8.09 43.52 -8.14
CA ALA A 306 -7.79 42.33 -7.33
C ALA A 306 -8.87 42.03 -6.27
N LYS A 307 -9.42 43.07 -5.63
CA LYS A 307 -10.43 42.94 -4.57
C LYS A 307 -11.86 42.70 -5.06
N VAL A 308 -12.15 43.04 -6.32
CA VAL A 308 -13.48 42.83 -6.95
C VAL A 308 -13.50 41.51 -7.72
N ASP A 309 -12.36 41.08 -8.26
CA ASP A 309 -12.21 39.79 -8.95
C ASP A 309 -12.30 38.60 -7.98
N GLU A 310 -11.92 38.79 -6.71
CA GLU A 310 -12.04 37.82 -5.61
C GLU A 310 -13.51 37.44 -5.33
N TYR A 311 -14.42 38.41 -5.39
CA TYR A 311 -15.87 38.20 -5.24
C TYR A 311 -16.55 37.73 -6.53
N ALA A 312 -16.04 38.11 -7.70
CA ALA A 312 -16.63 37.76 -8.99
C ALA A 312 -16.23 36.35 -9.48
N ARG A 313 -15.06 35.83 -9.08
CA ARG A 313 -14.62 34.47 -9.47
C ARG A 313 -15.42 33.35 -8.83
N GLY A 314 -16.05 33.58 -7.68
CA GLY A 314 -17.04 32.66 -7.10
C GLY A 314 -18.36 32.56 -7.87
N MET A 315 -18.58 33.46 -8.86
CA MET A 315 -19.85 33.56 -9.61
C MET A 315 -19.72 33.31 -11.12
N ILE A 316 -18.51 33.10 -11.65
CA ILE A 316 -18.24 33.01 -13.10
C ILE A 316 -17.63 31.64 -13.51
N GLY A 317 -17.66 30.64 -12.62
CA GLY A 317 -17.58 29.25 -13.05
C GLY A 317 -18.76 28.91 -13.98
N PRO A 318 -18.61 28.02 -14.98
CA PRO A 318 -19.75 27.61 -15.79
C PRO A 318 -20.91 27.18 -14.87
N LEU A 319 -22.15 27.55 -15.20
CA LEU A 319 -23.36 27.17 -14.45
C LEU A 319 -23.36 25.64 -14.19
N GLY A 320 -22.97 25.27 -12.97
CA GLY A 320 -22.66 23.90 -12.54
C GLY A 320 -21.27 23.84 -11.89
N ALA A 321 -21.19 24.14 -10.59
CA ALA A 321 -19.98 23.96 -9.81
C ALA A 321 -19.50 22.50 -9.94
N THR A 322 -18.20 22.31 -10.16
CA THR A 322 -17.57 21.00 -10.07
C THR A 322 -17.72 20.45 -8.66
N LEU A 323 -17.68 19.12 -8.50
CA LEU A 323 -17.70 18.49 -7.15
C LEU A 323 -16.67 19.11 -6.20
N PHE A 324 -15.50 19.48 -6.72
CA PHE A 324 -14.43 20.08 -5.91
C PHE A 324 -14.73 21.51 -5.47
N GLU A 325 -15.40 22.29 -6.31
CA GLU A 325 -15.88 23.63 -5.94
C GLU A 325 -16.98 23.55 -4.89
N GLU A 326 -17.86 22.54 -4.95
CA GLU A 326 -18.85 22.29 -3.89
C GLU A 326 -18.20 21.90 -2.55
N LEU A 327 -17.02 21.27 -2.59
CA LEU A 327 -16.21 20.99 -1.40
C LEU A 327 -15.44 22.23 -0.90
N GLY A 328 -15.53 23.37 -1.59
CA GLY A 328 -14.87 24.62 -1.23
C GLY A 328 -13.46 24.79 -1.78
N LEU A 329 -13.07 24.02 -2.81
CA LEU A 329 -11.76 24.15 -3.45
C LEU A 329 -11.86 24.96 -4.74
N TYR A 330 -10.90 25.86 -4.97
CA TYR A 330 -10.75 26.53 -6.26
C TYR A 330 -10.17 25.58 -7.30
N TYR A 331 -10.96 25.24 -8.31
CA TYR A 331 -10.59 24.24 -9.31
C TYR A 331 -9.87 24.85 -10.52
N ILE A 332 -8.72 24.29 -10.89
CA ILE A 332 -7.93 24.64 -12.08
C ILE A 332 -7.67 23.39 -12.90
N GLY A 333 -8.14 23.38 -14.15
CA GLY A 333 -7.80 22.33 -15.10
C GLY A 333 -8.93 21.93 -16.04
N PRO A 334 -8.75 20.86 -16.82
CA PRO A 334 -7.58 19.98 -16.82
C PRO A 334 -6.34 20.58 -17.51
N VAL A 335 -5.14 20.23 -17.03
CA VAL A 335 -3.83 20.64 -17.55
C VAL A 335 -3.08 19.41 -18.08
N ASP A 336 -2.34 19.55 -19.18
CA ASP A 336 -1.47 18.50 -19.71
C ASP A 336 -0.23 18.31 -18.81
N GLY A 337 -0.13 17.13 -18.19
CA GLY A 337 0.93 16.75 -17.27
C GLY A 337 2.28 16.48 -17.90
N HIS A 338 2.37 16.42 -19.23
CA HIS A 338 3.63 16.29 -19.96
C HIS A 338 4.10 17.62 -20.57
N ASN A 339 3.31 18.69 -20.45
CA ASN A 339 3.69 20.01 -20.93
C ASN A 339 4.26 20.87 -19.79
N ILE A 340 5.59 20.85 -19.65
CA ILE A 340 6.33 21.61 -18.63
C ILE A 340 5.99 23.12 -18.67
N ASP A 341 5.81 23.73 -19.85
CA ASP A 341 5.53 25.17 -19.95
C ASP A 341 4.17 25.50 -19.32
N ASP A 342 3.14 24.70 -19.64
CA ASP A 342 1.79 24.90 -19.10
C ASP A 342 1.77 24.58 -17.59
N LEU A 343 2.45 23.53 -17.14
CA LEU A 343 2.61 23.19 -15.72
C LEU A 343 3.27 24.32 -14.92
N ILE A 344 4.43 24.80 -15.37
CA ILE A 344 5.16 25.88 -14.68
C ILE A 344 4.33 27.16 -14.63
N CYS A 345 3.61 27.48 -15.72
CA CYS A 345 2.72 28.64 -15.77
C CYS A 345 1.63 28.55 -14.68
N VAL A 346 0.93 27.42 -14.61
CA VAL A 346 -0.15 27.22 -13.63
C VAL A 346 0.37 27.17 -12.20
N LEU A 347 1.47 26.43 -11.97
CA LEU A 347 2.03 26.29 -10.63
C LEU A 347 2.59 27.63 -10.10
N ASN A 348 3.22 28.45 -10.94
CA ASN A 348 3.68 29.79 -10.54
C ASN A 348 2.52 30.72 -10.19
N GLU A 349 1.46 30.70 -11.00
CA GLU A 349 0.26 31.48 -10.71
C GLU A 349 -0.27 31.12 -9.32
N VAL A 350 -0.47 29.82 -9.05
CA VAL A 350 -0.99 29.33 -7.76
C VAL A 350 -0.02 29.64 -6.61
N ALA A 351 1.29 29.50 -6.81
CA ALA A 351 2.29 29.83 -5.80
C ALA A 351 2.34 31.33 -5.46
N SER A 352 1.87 32.20 -6.35
CA SER A 352 1.84 33.66 -6.17
C SER A 352 0.55 34.19 -5.52
N LEU A 353 -0.47 33.35 -5.34
CA LEU A 353 -1.74 33.73 -4.73
C LEU A 353 -1.56 33.91 -3.22
N ASP A 354 -1.70 35.15 -2.73
CA ASP A 354 -1.42 35.49 -1.33
C ASP A 354 -2.51 35.05 -0.32
N SER A 355 -3.68 34.56 -0.77
CA SER A 355 -4.72 33.92 0.06
C SER A 355 -5.98 33.60 -0.74
N THR A 356 -6.06 32.45 -1.42
CA THR A 356 -7.26 32.05 -2.18
C THR A 356 -7.97 30.82 -1.62
N GLY A 357 -7.60 30.38 -0.42
CA GLY A 357 -8.08 29.12 0.13
C GLY A 357 -7.43 27.91 -0.55
N PRO A 358 -8.01 26.71 -0.41
CA PRO A 358 -7.46 25.50 -1.00
C PRO A 358 -7.69 25.46 -2.52
N VAL A 359 -6.64 25.19 -3.28
CA VAL A 359 -6.67 25.10 -4.75
C VAL A 359 -6.52 23.64 -5.17
N LEU A 360 -7.35 23.17 -6.11
CA LEU A 360 -7.18 21.88 -6.76
C LEU A 360 -6.73 22.06 -8.21
N ILE A 361 -5.56 21.55 -8.57
CA ILE A 361 -5.04 21.51 -9.93
C ILE A 361 -5.22 20.11 -10.49
N HIS A 362 -6.06 19.97 -11.53
CA HIS A 362 -6.28 18.70 -12.20
C HIS A 362 -5.32 18.54 -13.37
N VAL A 363 -4.37 17.62 -13.22
CA VAL A 363 -3.32 17.29 -14.19
C VAL A 363 -3.64 15.94 -14.83
N ILE A 364 -3.62 15.88 -16.16
CA ILE A 364 -3.77 14.65 -16.92
C ILE A 364 -2.40 14.11 -17.28
N THR A 365 -2.11 12.87 -16.91
CA THR A 365 -0.90 12.16 -17.34
C THR A 365 -1.26 10.94 -18.15
N GLU A 366 -0.35 10.52 -19.01
CA GLU A 366 -0.46 9.29 -19.79
C GLU A 366 0.65 8.34 -19.36
N ASP A 367 0.27 7.13 -18.97
CA ASP A 367 1.25 6.08 -18.75
C ASP A 367 1.90 5.77 -20.10
N GLU A 368 3.21 5.96 -20.18
CA GLU A 368 3.95 5.62 -21.39
C GLU A 368 3.71 4.15 -21.72
N LYS A 369 3.18 3.92 -22.93
CA LYS A 369 3.24 2.60 -23.56
C LYS A 369 4.72 2.32 -23.81
N GLU A 370 5.37 1.63 -22.89
CA GLU A 370 6.56 0.88 -23.28
C GLU A 370 6.13 0.01 -24.47
N SER A 371 6.83 0.15 -25.58
CA SER A 371 6.78 -0.87 -26.61
C SER A 371 7.03 -2.20 -25.91
N GLU A 372 6.11 -3.15 -26.07
CA GLU A 372 6.24 -4.50 -25.56
C GLU A 372 7.55 -5.20 -26.02
N ASP A 373 8.33 -4.54 -26.88
CA ASP A 373 9.59 -4.99 -27.47
C ASP A 373 10.75 -5.13 -26.47
N ILE A 374 10.77 -4.36 -25.37
CA ILE A 374 11.86 -4.47 -24.37
C ILE A 374 11.71 -5.76 -23.55
N TYR A 375 10.48 -6.23 -23.31
CA TYR A 375 10.23 -7.52 -22.67
C TYR A 375 10.16 -8.70 -23.66
N LYS A 376 9.82 -8.46 -24.95
CA LYS A 376 9.75 -9.51 -25.99
C LYS A 376 11.09 -9.88 -26.62
N SER A 377 12.10 -9.01 -26.58
CA SER A 377 13.43 -9.30 -27.15
C SER A 377 14.27 -10.31 -26.35
N LYS A 378 13.76 -10.79 -25.20
CA LYS A 378 14.42 -11.77 -24.32
C LYS A 378 13.92 -13.21 -24.46
N LYS A 379 13.38 -13.61 -25.61
CA LYS A 379 13.02 -15.00 -25.87
C LYS A 379 13.76 -15.52 -27.10
N THR A 380 14.51 -16.60 -26.91
CA THR A 380 15.14 -17.37 -28.00
C THR A 380 14.06 -17.90 -28.96
N PRO A 381 14.39 -18.16 -30.24
CA PRO A 381 13.43 -18.57 -31.28
C PRO A 381 12.60 -19.82 -30.94
N GLU A 382 13.05 -20.64 -29.99
CA GLU A 382 12.34 -21.83 -29.53
C GLU A 382 11.08 -21.52 -28.70
N GLU A 383 10.97 -20.32 -28.10
CA GLU A 383 9.80 -19.95 -27.28
C GLU A 383 8.72 -19.16 -28.06
N GLN A 384 8.99 -18.74 -29.30
CA GLN A 384 8.06 -17.97 -30.12
C GLN A 384 7.16 -18.84 -31.02
N GLY A 385 7.47 -20.14 -31.15
CA GLY A 385 6.64 -21.09 -31.90
C GLY A 385 5.31 -21.46 -31.23
N THR A 386 5.20 -21.32 -29.91
CA THR A 386 4.06 -21.85 -29.14
C THR A 386 2.98 -20.80 -28.83
N LEU A 387 3.26 -19.51 -29.04
CA LEU A 387 2.37 -18.41 -28.62
C LEU A 387 1.36 -17.96 -29.67
N LYS A 388 1.48 -18.40 -30.94
CA LYS A 388 0.51 -18.06 -32.00
C LYS A 388 -0.61 -19.09 -32.21
N SER A 389 -0.62 -20.21 -31.47
CA SER A 389 -1.57 -21.31 -31.71
C SER A 389 -2.70 -21.45 -30.68
N ASN A 390 -2.74 -20.67 -29.60
CA ASN A 390 -3.73 -20.87 -28.53
C ASN A 390 -4.81 -19.78 -28.45
N LEU A 391 -4.95 -18.96 -29.50
CA LEU A 391 -6.12 -18.12 -29.68
C LEU A 391 -7.19 -18.96 -30.39
N LEU A 392 -8.24 -19.27 -29.64
CA LEU A 392 -9.44 -20.03 -30.00
C LEU A 392 -9.36 -21.54 -29.71
N THR A 393 -10.17 -21.92 -28.72
CA THR A 393 -10.70 -23.26 -28.41
C THR A 393 -9.88 -24.20 -27.52
N SER A 394 -10.61 -24.78 -26.56
CA SER A 394 -10.31 -25.88 -25.64
C SER A 394 -9.63 -25.54 -24.30
N TYR A 395 -10.34 -25.93 -23.24
CA TYR A 395 -9.99 -25.90 -21.81
C TYR A 395 -8.52 -26.26 -21.51
N PRO A 396 -7.87 -25.65 -20.50
CA PRO A 396 -6.47 -25.92 -20.24
C PRO A 396 -6.31 -27.29 -19.58
N LYS A 397 -5.86 -28.28 -20.36
CA LYS A 397 -5.10 -29.42 -19.84
C LYS A 397 -3.74 -28.91 -19.37
N SER A 398 -3.46 -29.11 -18.08
CA SER A 398 -2.15 -29.13 -17.41
C SER A 398 -0.95 -28.53 -18.19
N ILE A 399 -0.59 -27.29 -17.85
CA ILE A 399 0.67 -26.67 -18.30
C ILE A 399 1.80 -27.14 -17.36
N GLY A 400 2.77 -27.86 -17.92
CA GLY A 400 4.02 -28.23 -17.24
C GLY A 400 5.03 -27.07 -17.21
N SER A 401 5.58 -26.85 -16.01
CA SER A 401 6.83 -26.14 -15.62
C SER A 401 7.13 -24.72 -16.16
N SER A 402 6.92 -23.70 -15.32
CA SER A 402 7.92 -22.65 -14.98
C SER A 402 7.39 -21.62 -13.95
N PHE A 403 6.07 -21.46 -13.79
CA PHE A 403 5.51 -20.62 -12.73
C PHE A 403 5.02 -21.46 -11.54
N SER A 404 5.58 -21.19 -10.37
CA SER A 404 5.09 -21.76 -9.12
C SER A 404 3.71 -21.18 -8.81
N ARG A 405 2.71 -22.05 -8.66
CA ARG A 405 1.34 -21.69 -8.25
C ARG A 405 1.34 -20.86 -6.96
N THR A 406 0.55 -19.80 -6.90
CA THR A 406 0.47 -18.89 -5.75
C THR A 406 -0.75 -19.16 -4.86
N TYR A 407 -0.73 -18.65 -3.62
CA TYR A 407 -1.91 -18.73 -2.75
C TYR A 407 -3.14 -18.06 -3.37
N ASN A 408 -2.96 -16.99 -4.15
CA ASN A 408 -4.08 -16.31 -4.79
C ASN A 408 -4.69 -17.16 -5.91
N ASP A 409 -3.87 -17.86 -6.69
CA ASP A 409 -4.36 -18.83 -7.68
C ASP A 409 -5.21 -19.92 -7.01
N CYS A 410 -4.72 -20.49 -5.90
CA CYS A 410 -5.48 -21.48 -5.11
C CYS A 410 -6.81 -20.92 -4.57
N LEU A 411 -6.81 -19.68 -4.06
CA LEU A 411 -8.03 -19.03 -3.58
C LEU A 411 -9.05 -18.89 -4.72
N VAL A 412 -8.63 -18.33 -5.85
CA VAL A 412 -9.56 -18.02 -6.94
C VAL A 412 -10.11 -19.28 -7.58
N GLU A 413 -9.29 -20.29 -7.81
CA GLU A 413 -9.77 -21.59 -8.32
C GLU A 413 -10.79 -22.22 -7.36
N ALA A 414 -10.56 -22.18 -6.04
CA ALA A 414 -11.51 -22.66 -5.05
C ALA A 414 -12.82 -21.85 -5.05
N LEU A 415 -12.72 -20.53 -5.11
CA LEU A 415 -13.89 -19.63 -5.18
C LEU A 415 -14.72 -19.86 -6.43
N VAL A 416 -14.07 -20.07 -7.59
CA VAL A 416 -14.77 -20.40 -8.83
C VAL A 416 -15.53 -21.71 -8.68
N ALA A 417 -14.87 -22.75 -8.17
CA ALA A 417 -15.49 -24.06 -7.96
C ALA A 417 -16.68 -24.02 -6.97
N GLU A 418 -16.61 -23.20 -5.92
CA GLU A 418 -17.73 -23.01 -5.00
C GLU A 418 -18.84 -22.15 -5.60
N ALA A 419 -18.52 -21.10 -6.37
CA ALA A 419 -19.49 -20.24 -7.03
C ALA A 419 -20.22 -20.92 -8.20
N GLU A 420 -19.66 -21.97 -8.80
CA GLU A 420 -20.38 -22.86 -9.73
C GLU A 420 -21.49 -23.65 -9.03
N LYS A 421 -21.28 -24.04 -7.77
CA LYS A 421 -22.24 -24.81 -6.97
C LYS A 421 -23.28 -23.92 -6.30
N ASP A 422 -22.87 -22.75 -5.79
CA ASP A 422 -23.74 -21.82 -5.08
C ASP A 422 -23.79 -20.45 -5.77
N LYS A 423 -24.92 -20.17 -6.42
CA LYS A 423 -25.18 -18.92 -7.14
C LYS A 423 -25.23 -17.69 -6.24
N LYS A 424 -25.31 -17.86 -4.90
CA LYS A 424 -25.30 -16.76 -3.94
C LYS A 424 -23.90 -16.24 -3.65
N ILE A 425 -22.85 -16.97 -4.03
CA ILE A 425 -21.46 -16.54 -3.81
C ILE A 425 -21.14 -15.36 -4.73
N VAL A 426 -20.70 -14.27 -4.10
CA VAL A 426 -20.23 -13.05 -4.77
C VAL A 426 -18.88 -12.65 -4.21
N VAL A 427 -18.07 -11.98 -5.00
CA VAL A 427 -16.74 -11.48 -4.61
C VAL A 427 -16.79 -9.96 -4.53
N VAL A 428 -16.32 -9.41 -3.41
CA VAL A 428 -16.07 -7.98 -3.22
C VAL A 428 -14.58 -7.80 -3.06
N HIS A 429 -13.96 -7.00 -3.93
CA HIS A 429 -12.53 -6.70 -3.89
C HIS A 429 -12.32 -5.21 -3.58
N ALA A 430 -11.35 -4.92 -2.70
CA ALA A 430 -10.90 -3.57 -2.42
C ALA A 430 -9.36 -3.52 -2.38
N GLY A 431 -8.80 -2.48 -2.97
CA GLY A 431 -7.36 -2.29 -3.12
C GLY A 431 -7.00 -1.51 -4.39
N MET A 432 -5.69 -1.31 -4.58
CA MET A 432 -5.15 -0.70 -5.79
C MET A 432 -4.83 -1.80 -6.81
N GLY A 433 -5.60 -1.83 -7.90
CA GLY A 433 -5.48 -2.83 -8.95
C GLY A 433 -5.98 -4.22 -8.56
N THR A 434 -6.39 -4.99 -9.55
CA THR A 434 -6.87 -6.35 -9.38
C THR A 434 -5.72 -7.33 -9.63
N ASP A 435 -5.47 -8.25 -8.68
CA ASP A 435 -4.52 -9.33 -8.92
C ASP A 435 -4.93 -10.13 -10.17
N PRO A 436 -4.01 -10.49 -11.08
CA PRO A 436 -4.35 -11.17 -12.33
C PRO A 436 -5.18 -12.45 -12.13
N SER A 437 -4.98 -13.17 -11.03
CA SER A 437 -5.77 -14.38 -10.76
C SER A 437 -7.26 -14.08 -10.57
N LEU A 438 -7.64 -12.92 -9.99
CA LEU A 438 -9.03 -12.54 -9.79
C LEU A 438 -9.77 -12.26 -11.11
N GLN A 439 -9.05 -11.98 -12.20
CA GLN A 439 -9.63 -11.82 -13.54
C GLN A 439 -10.33 -13.11 -14.00
N LEU A 440 -9.90 -14.27 -13.51
CA LEU A 440 -10.57 -15.54 -13.79
C LEU A 440 -12.00 -15.54 -13.24
N PHE A 441 -12.18 -15.19 -11.97
CA PHE A 441 -13.50 -15.12 -11.36
C PHE A 441 -14.36 -14.05 -12.03
N GLN A 442 -13.80 -12.87 -12.27
CA GLN A 442 -14.49 -11.76 -12.93
C GLN A 442 -14.99 -12.14 -14.33
N THR A 443 -14.18 -12.86 -15.11
CA THR A 443 -14.53 -13.30 -16.47
C THR A 443 -15.63 -14.36 -16.45
N MET A 444 -15.56 -15.29 -15.50
CA MET A 444 -16.54 -16.38 -15.36
C MET A 444 -17.89 -15.88 -14.80
N PHE A 445 -17.85 -14.93 -13.85
CA PHE A 445 -19.02 -14.45 -13.11
C PHE A 445 -19.05 -12.91 -13.00
N PRO A 446 -19.16 -12.17 -14.12
CA PRO A 446 -19.02 -10.71 -14.14
C PRO A 446 -20.07 -9.99 -13.28
N GLU A 447 -21.30 -10.51 -13.21
CA GLU A 447 -22.37 -9.94 -12.38
C GLU A 447 -22.22 -10.22 -10.87
N ARG A 448 -21.25 -11.05 -10.48
CA ARG A 448 -20.99 -11.47 -9.10
C ARG A 448 -19.62 -11.02 -8.59
N PHE A 449 -18.95 -10.13 -9.31
CA PHE A 449 -17.66 -9.56 -8.95
C PHE A 449 -17.77 -8.05 -8.83
N PHE A 450 -17.46 -7.51 -7.65
CA PHE A 450 -17.56 -6.10 -7.33
C PHE A 450 -16.18 -5.57 -6.93
N ASP A 451 -15.54 -4.77 -7.78
CA ASP A 451 -14.30 -4.06 -7.46
C ASP A 451 -14.62 -2.64 -7.03
N VAL A 452 -14.49 -2.36 -5.73
CA VAL A 452 -14.79 -1.04 -5.16
C VAL A 452 -13.58 -0.11 -5.07
N GLY A 453 -12.43 -0.52 -5.61
CA GLY A 453 -11.18 0.24 -5.58
C GLY A 453 -10.65 0.49 -4.17
N MET A 454 -10.04 1.66 -3.94
CA MET A 454 -9.41 2.04 -2.66
C MET A 454 -10.42 2.50 -1.60
N ALA A 455 -11.51 1.74 -1.41
CA ALA A 455 -12.61 2.05 -0.51
C ALA A 455 -12.92 0.88 0.44
N GLU A 456 -11.96 0.47 1.26
CA GLU A 456 -12.07 -0.72 2.13
C GLU A 456 -13.21 -0.60 3.14
N GLN A 457 -13.44 0.60 3.70
CA GLN A 457 -14.57 0.84 4.60
C GLN A 457 -15.89 0.52 3.88
N HIS A 458 -16.07 1.07 2.67
CA HIS A 458 -17.23 0.77 1.84
C HIS A 458 -17.31 -0.71 1.48
N ALA A 459 -16.19 -1.36 1.13
CA ALA A 459 -16.14 -2.78 0.78
C ALA A 459 -16.73 -3.69 1.87
N VAL A 460 -16.38 -3.41 3.14
CA VAL A 460 -16.85 -4.18 4.29
C VAL A 460 -18.34 -3.97 4.53
N THR A 461 -18.81 -2.72 4.59
CA THR A 461 -20.24 -2.42 4.80
C THR A 461 -21.08 -2.87 3.60
N PHE A 462 -20.57 -2.75 2.38
CA PHE A 462 -21.20 -3.25 1.16
C PHE A 462 -21.35 -4.77 1.18
N ALA A 463 -20.29 -5.50 1.58
CA ALA A 463 -20.38 -6.94 1.80
C ALA A 463 -21.41 -7.27 2.90
N ALA A 464 -21.46 -6.52 4.00
CA ALA A 464 -22.48 -6.71 5.02
C ALA A 464 -23.90 -6.56 4.44
N GLY A 465 -24.13 -5.52 3.64
CA GLY A 465 -25.40 -5.30 2.94
C GLY A 465 -25.77 -6.43 1.97
N LEU A 466 -24.80 -6.94 1.19
CA LEU A 466 -25.00 -8.10 0.30
C LEU A 466 -25.41 -9.35 1.09
N ALA A 467 -24.76 -9.61 2.23
CA ALA A 467 -25.10 -10.72 3.10
C ALA A 467 -26.52 -10.59 3.70
N CYS A 468 -26.89 -9.38 4.15
CA CYS A 468 -28.26 -9.09 4.60
C CYS A 468 -29.30 -9.25 3.48
N GLY A 469 -28.91 -9.03 2.22
CA GLY A 469 -29.71 -9.31 1.02
C GLY A 469 -29.79 -10.80 0.64
N GLY A 470 -29.19 -11.70 1.42
CA GLY A 470 -29.23 -13.15 1.20
C GLY A 470 -28.13 -13.71 0.28
N LEU A 471 -27.12 -12.90 -0.08
CA LEU A 471 -25.93 -13.35 -0.79
C LEU A 471 -24.84 -13.84 0.18
N LYS A 472 -23.78 -14.46 -0.36
CA LYS A 472 -22.63 -14.99 0.39
C LYS A 472 -21.35 -14.28 -0.06
N PRO A 473 -21.07 -13.08 0.46
CA PRO A 473 -19.95 -12.27 0.00
C PRO A 473 -18.62 -12.78 0.55
N PHE A 474 -17.68 -13.03 -0.36
CA PHE A 474 -16.26 -13.15 -0.08
C PHE A 474 -15.60 -11.79 -0.29
N CYS A 475 -15.23 -11.15 0.81
CA CYS A 475 -14.58 -9.84 0.83
C CYS A 475 -13.06 -10.03 0.83
N ILE A 476 -12.42 -9.76 -0.31
CA ILE A 476 -10.99 -9.98 -0.55
C ILE A 476 -10.25 -8.66 -0.40
N ILE A 477 -9.54 -8.51 0.73
CA ILE A 477 -8.82 -7.28 1.10
C ILE A 477 -7.44 -7.67 1.66
N PRO A 478 -6.35 -7.02 1.21
CA PRO A 478 -5.04 -7.19 1.81
C PRO A 478 -5.03 -6.85 3.31
N SER A 479 -4.32 -7.64 4.12
CA SER A 479 -4.24 -7.47 5.59
C SER A 479 -3.92 -6.03 6.00
N THR A 480 -2.95 -5.39 5.33
CA THR A 480 -2.54 -4.03 5.66
C THR A 480 -3.64 -3.00 5.38
N PHE A 481 -4.43 -3.20 4.32
CA PHE A 481 -5.51 -2.29 3.94
C PHE A 481 -6.78 -2.51 4.74
N LEU A 482 -7.06 -3.74 5.19
CA LEU A 482 -8.20 -4.06 6.05
C LEU A 482 -8.18 -3.25 7.36
N GLN A 483 -7.01 -2.80 7.80
CA GLN A 483 -6.86 -1.89 8.95
C GLN A 483 -7.74 -0.62 8.82
N ARG A 484 -7.94 -0.11 7.60
CA ARG A 484 -8.81 1.07 7.36
C ARG A 484 -10.29 0.80 7.63
N ALA A 485 -10.72 -0.45 7.52
CA ALA A 485 -12.11 -0.87 7.66
C ALA A 485 -12.41 -1.53 9.01
N PHE A 486 -11.52 -1.40 10.00
CA PHE A 486 -11.66 -2.12 11.26
C PHE A 486 -12.97 -1.80 12.00
N ASP A 487 -13.39 -0.54 12.00
CA ASP A 487 -14.67 -0.15 12.60
C ASP A 487 -15.86 -0.79 11.89
N GLN A 488 -15.86 -0.86 10.55
CA GLN A 488 -16.91 -1.53 9.77
C GLN A 488 -16.93 -3.03 10.05
N VAL A 489 -15.77 -3.66 10.24
CA VAL A 489 -15.71 -5.09 10.64
C VAL A 489 -16.35 -5.28 12.02
N ILE A 490 -16.14 -4.35 12.97
CA ILE A 490 -16.75 -4.42 14.31
C ILE A 490 -18.26 -4.17 14.23
N GLN A 491 -18.67 -2.99 13.77
CA GLN A 491 -20.02 -2.47 13.90
C GLN A 491 -20.98 -3.08 12.88
N ASP A 492 -20.56 -3.14 11.62
CA ASP A 492 -21.45 -3.52 10.51
C ASP A 492 -21.51 -5.04 10.32
N VAL A 493 -20.49 -5.76 10.80
CA VAL A 493 -20.35 -7.20 10.57
C VAL A 493 -20.39 -8.01 11.86
N ASP A 494 -19.40 -7.86 12.75
CA ASP A 494 -19.23 -8.76 13.89
C ASP A 494 -20.33 -8.63 14.94
N LEU A 495 -20.67 -7.41 15.36
CA LEU A 495 -21.73 -7.20 16.36
C LEU A 495 -23.11 -7.69 15.87
N GLN A 496 -23.36 -7.55 14.57
CA GLN A 496 -24.59 -8.00 13.92
C GLN A 496 -24.55 -9.48 13.49
N LYS A 497 -23.42 -10.18 13.70
CA LYS A 497 -23.18 -11.57 13.29
C LYS A 497 -23.45 -11.80 11.79
N VAL A 498 -23.19 -10.79 10.96
CA VAL A 498 -23.40 -10.89 9.52
C VAL A 498 -22.38 -11.85 8.92
N PRO A 499 -22.76 -12.85 8.11
CA PRO A 499 -21.85 -13.88 7.59
C PRO A 499 -21.00 -13.38 6.42
N VAL A 500 -20.19 -12.35 6.65
CA VAL A 500 -19.16 -11.92 5.68
C VAL A 500 -17.93 -12.84 5.79
N ARG A 501 -17.39 -13.24 4.64
CA ARG A 501 -16.22 -14.12 4.54
C ARG A 501 -15.01 -13.31 4.09
N PHE A 502 -14.14 -12.94 5.03
CA PHE A 502 -12.94 -12.17 4.73
C PHE A 502 -11.81 -13.07 4.25
N ALA A 503 -11.42 -12.92 2.99
CA ALA A 503 -10.21 -13.52 2.44
C ALA A 503 -9.07 -12.49 2.55
N ILE A 504 -8.23 -12.64 3.56
CA ILE A 504 -7.21 -11.65 3.90
C ILE A 504 -5.91 -12.01 3.19
N SER A 505 -5.63 -11.31 2.09
CA SER A 505 -4.43 -11.52 1.27
C SER A 505 -3.21 -10.79 1.83
N SER A 506 -2.02 -11.11 1.30
CA SER A 506 -0.75 -10.44 1.66
C SER A 506 -0.51 -10.36 3.17
N ALA A 507 -0.91 -11.40 3.90
CA ALA A 507 -0.84 -11.41 5.35
C ALA A 507 0.58 -11.75 5.83
N GLY A 508 1.08 -10.99 6.81
CA GLY A 508 2.43 -11.11 7.37
C GLY A 508 3.42 -10.20 6.66
N LEU A 509 4.70 -10.58 6.66
CA LEU A 509 5.72 -9.84 5.90
C LEU A 509 5.47 -9.94 4.39
N VAL A 510 5.52 -8.79 3.72
CA VAL A 510 5.38 -8.68 2.27
C VAL A 510 6.72 -8.43 1.54
N GLY A 511 7.83 -8.42 2.28
CA GLY A 511 9.18 -8.32 1.73
C GLY A 511 9.54 -6.91 1.26
N SER A 512 9.81 -6.77 -0.04
CA SER A 512 10.39 -5.56 -0.65
C SER A 512 9.50 -4.31 -0.58
N ASP A 513 8.20 -4.47 -0.32
CA ASP A 513 7.28 -3.35 -0.18
C ASP A 513 7.37 -2.66 1.19
N GLY A 514 8.15 -3.22 2.11
CA GLY A 514 8.56 -2.56 3.35
C GLY A 514 7.51 -2.58 4.46
N PRO A 515 7.80 -1.90 5.59
CA PRO A 515 6.99 -2.00 6.82
C PRO A 515 5.59 -1.39 6.67
N THR A 516 5.41 -0.41 5.77
CA THR A 516 4.12 0.25 5.54
C THR A 516 3.11 -0.62 4.81
N GLN A 517 3.54 -1.74 4.20
CA GLN A 517 2.67 -2.68 3.49
C GLN A 517 2.54 -4.02 4.25
N CYS A 518 3.12 -4.10 5.45
CA CYS A 518 3.18 -5.33 6.23
C CYS A 518 1.84 -5.67 6.89
N GLY A 519 1.28 -6.82 6.54
CA GLY A 519 0.05 -7.36 7.11
C GLY A 519 0.25 -8.07 8.46
N ALA A 520 0.91 -7.42 9.42
CA ALA A 520 1.31 -8.06 10.68
C ALA A 520 0.20 -8.10 11.76
N PHE A 521 -0.86 -7.31 11.60
CA PHE A 521 -1.77 -6.99 12.72
C PHE A 521 -3.13 -7.70 12.66
N ASP A 522 -3.50 -8.33 11.54
CA ASP A 522 -4.85 -8.89 11.34
C ASP A 522 -5.23 -9.98 12.33
N VAL A 523 -4.31 -10.83 12.77
CA VAL A 523 -4.61 -11.83 13.81
C VAL A 523 -5.13 -11.16 15.07
N THR A 524 -4.49 -10.05 15.48
CA THR A 524 -4.83 -9.36 16.73
C THR A 524 -6.19 -8.72 16.63
N PHE A 525 -6.41 -7.89 15.60
CA PHE A 525 -7.65 -7.12 15.48
C PHE A 525 -8.85 -7.98 15.05
N MET A 526 -8.64 -9.09 14.33
CA MET A 526 -9.75 -10.00 13.99
C MET A 526 -10.11 -10.94 15.15
N ALA A 527 -9.12 -11.47 15.88
CA ALA A 527 -9.37 -12.43 16.96
C ALA A 527 -9.99 -11.80 18.22
N CYS A 528 -9.82 -10.50 18.44
CA CYS A 528 -10.47 -9.83 19.56
C CYS A 528 -11.99 -9.70 19.41
N LEU A 529 -12.53 -9.85 18.18
CA LEU A 529 -13.95 -9.67 17.88
C LEU A 529 -14.78 -10.87 18.33
N PRO A 530 -15.86 -10.70 19.13
CA PRO A 530 -16.52 -11.80 19.82
C PRO A 530 -17.05 -12.92 18.91
N ASN A 531 -17.57 -12.61 17.73
CA ASN A 531 -18.25 -13.60 16.87
C ASN A 531 -17.38 -14.15 15.73
N MET A 532 -16.27 -13.49 15.41
CA MET A 532 -15.35 -13.83 14.32
C MET A 532 -14.68 -15.21 14.47
N ILE A 533 -14.77 -16.02 13.42
CA ILE A 533 -13.91 -17.20 13.21
C ILE A 533 -12.63 -16.75 12.49
N VAL A 534 -11.46 -17.11 13.00
CA VAL A 534 -10.15 -16.67 12.49
C VAL A 534 -9.28 -17.86 12.14
N MET A 535 -9.03 -18.08 10.85
CA MET A 535 -8.30 -19.22 10.29
C MET A 535 -7.00 -18.80 9.59
N ALA A 536 -6.03 -19.70 9.48
CA ALA A 536 -4.86 -19.50 8.60
C ALA A 536 -4.37 -20.86 8.05
N PRO A 537 -4.31 -21.02 6.72
CA PRO A 537 -3.90 -22.27 6.10
C PRO A 537 -2.38 -22.42 6.10
N SER A 538 -1.90 -23.64 6.32
CA SER A 538 -0.48 -24.00 6.31
C SER A 538 0.09 -24.19 4.90
N ASN A 539 -0.77 -24.48 3.93
CA ASN A 539 -0.45 -24.72 2.53
C ASN A 539 -1.69 -24.41 1.65
N GLY A 540 -1.59 -24.60 0.34
CA GLY A 540 -2.69 -24.27 -0.57
C GLY A 540 -3.86 -25.25 -0.54
N ASP A 541 -3.66 -26.52 -0.18
CA ASP A 541 -4.78 -27.47 -0.04
C ASP A 541 -5.66 -27.08 1.16
N GLU A 542 -5.03 -26.72 2.29
CA GLU A 542 -5.74 -26.24 3.46
C GLU A 542 -6.42 -24.87 3.21
N LEU A 543 -5.88 -24.04 2.30
CA LEU A 543 -6.56 -22.83 1.85
C LEU A 543 -7.87 -23.17 1.13
N ILE A 544 -7.85 -24.17 0.24
CA ILE A 544 -9.06 -24.64 -0.45
C ILE A 544 -10.09 -25.14 0.58
N ASP A 545 -9.67 -25.94 1.56
CA ASP A 545 -10.55 -26.40 2.64
C ASP A 545 -11.15 -25.25 3.44
N MET A 546 -10.38 -24.21 3.72
CA MET A 546 -10.84 -23.01 4.41
C MET A 546 -11.85 -22.21 3.58
N VAL A 547 -11.71 -22.15 2.25
CA VAL A 547 -12.71 -21.52 1.37
C VAL A 547 -14.03 -22.27 1.44
N VAL A 548 -14.01 -23.60 1.35
CA VAL A 548 -15.23 -24.42 1.46
C VAL A 548 -15.84 -24.31 2.85
N THR A 549 -15.02 -24.34 3.91
CA THR A 549 -15.45 -24.13 5.29
C THR A 549 -16.15 -22.78 5.45
N ALA A 550 -15.57 -21.72 4.90
CA ALA A 550 -16.14 -20.38 4.93
C ALA A 550 -17.45 -20.30 4.14
N ALA A 551 -17.56 -20.96 2.98
CA ALA A 551 -18.79 -21.02 2.19
C ALA A 551 -19.96 -21.62 2.99
N CYS A 552 -19.71 -22.62 3.84
CA CYS A 552 -20.71 -23.28 4.67
C CYS A 552 -21.18 -22.48 5.91
N ILE A 553 -20.48 -21.43 6.32
CA ILE A 553 -20.82 -20.65 7.53
C ILE A 553 -21.87 -19.58 7.18
N GLU A 554 -23.06 -19.65 7.78
CA GLU A 554 -24.17 -18.72 7.48
C GLU A 554 -24.62 -17.87 8.68
N ASP A 555 -24.09 -18.10 9.88
CA ASP A 555 -24.62 -17.53 11.13
C ASP A 555 -23.70 -16.51 11.82
N ARG A 556 -22.50 -16.26 11.28
CA ARG A 556 -21.48 -15.37 11.84
C ARG A 556 -20.38 -15.06 10.82
N PRO A 557 -19.56 -14.00 11.02
CA PRO A 557 -18.44 -13.74 10.13
C PRO A 557 -17.28 -14.71 10.32
N VAL A 558 -16.51 -14.88 9.24
CA VAL A 558 -15.31 -15.72 9.20
C VAL A 558 -14.22 -15.03 8.41
N CYS A 559 -12.98 -15.14 8.86
CA CYS A 559 -11.81 -14.71 8.11
C CYS A 559 -10.77 -15.81 8.00
N PHE A 560 -10.06 -15.82 6.88
CA PHE A 560 -8.84 -16.61 6.71
C PHE A 560 -7.75 -15.76 6.07
N ARG A 561 -6.55 -15.84 6.65
CA ARG A 561 -5.38 -15.07 6.20
C ARG A 561 -4.39 -15.94 5.45
N TYR A 562 -3.80 -15.44 4.37
CA TYR A 562 -2.75 -16.16 3.63
C TYR A 562 -1.64 -15.21 3.16
N PRO A 563 -0.38 -15.66 3.13
CA PRO A 563 0.75 -14.81 2.76
C PRO A 563 0.78 -14.56 1.24
N ARG A 564 1.53 -13.53 0.84
CA ARG A 564 1.92 -13.36 -0.56
C ARG A 564 2.93 -14.44 -0.96
N GLY A 565 2.80 -14.97 -2.18
CA GLY A 565 3.83 -15.77 -2.83
C GLY A 565 3.39 -17.18 -3.21
N ALA A 566 4.38 -17.98 -3.61
CA ALA A 566 4.22 -19.34 -4.08
C ALA A 566 3.73 -20.28 -2.97
N VAL A 567 2.91 -21.26 -3.35
CA VAL A 567 2.50 -22.34 -2.47
C VAL A 567 3.62 -23.37 -2.36
N VAL A 568 3.84 -23.85 -1.14
CA VAL A 568 4.75 -24.97 -0.87
C VAL A 568 3.96 -26.28 -0.95
N GLY A 569 4.42 -27.23 -1.77
CA GLY A 569 4.02 -28.63 -1.65
C GLY A 569 2.80 -29.10 -2.45
N ILE A 570 2.20 -28.28 -3.33
CA ILE A 570 1.15 -28.79 -4.23
C ILE A 570 1.80 -29.60 -5.36
N SER A 571 1.55 -30.91 -5.37
CA SER A 571 1.87 -31.81 -6.47
C SER A 571 0.62 -32.62 -6.82
N GLY A 572 -0.20 -32.13 -7.76
CA GLY A 572 -1.30 -32.92 -8.33
C GLY A 572 -2.55 -32.12 -8.72
N PRO A 573 -3.46 -32.71 -9.51
CA PRO A 573 -4.75 -32.12 -9.85
C PRO A 573 -5.63 -31.95 -8.61
N LEU A 574 -6.54 -30.96 -8.68
CA LEU A 574 -7.47 -30.48 -7.64
C LEU A 574 -7.79 -31.50 -6.54
N TYR A 575 -7.23 -31.23 -5.36
CA TYR A 575 -7.58 -31.85 -4.09
C TYR A 575 -9.10 -31.82 -3.86
N ARG A 576 -9.67 -32.91 -3.34
CA ARG A 576 -11.09 -32.97 -2.97
C ARG A 576 -11.29 -32.23 -1.64
N ALA A 577 -11.65 -30.96 -1.75
CA ALA A 577 -11.90 -30.08 -0.62
C ALA A 577 -12.91 -30.66 0.39
N THR A 578 -12.59 -30.57 1.69
CA THR A 578 -13.43 -31.04 2.78
C THR A 578 -13.58 -29.93 3.84
N PRO A 579 -14.81 -29.57 4.25
CA PRO A 579 -15.01 -28.59 5.32
C PRO A 579 -14.27 -28.99 6.61
N LEU A 580 -13.55 -28.02 7.19
CA LEU A 580 -12.85 -28.19 8.45
C LEU A 580 -13.81 -28.10 9.64
N GLU A 581 -13.57 -28.95 10.64
CA GLU A 581 -14.27 -28.84 11.91
C GLU A 581 -13.78 -27.58 12.68
N ILE A 582 -14.71 -26.65 12.96
CA ILE A 582 -14.36 -25.35 13.57
C ILE A 582 -13.59 -25.52 14.89
N GLY A 583 -12.42 -24.88 14.95
CA GLY A 583 -11.53 -24.84 16.11
C GLY A 583 -10.71 -26.10 16.37
N LYS A 584 -10.74 -27.08 15.46
CA LYS A 584 -9.90 -28.28 15.53
C LYS A 584 -8.53 -28.03 14.90
N GLY A 585 -7.49 -28.13 15.72
CA GLY A 585 -6.11 -28.21 15.26
C GLY A 585 -5.71 -29.63 14.86
N GLU A 586 -4.51 -29.77 14.29
CA GLU A 586 -3.95 -31.02 13.80
C GLU A 586 -2.53 -31.22 14.35
N VAL A 587 -2.17 -32.44 14.73
CA VAL A 587 -0.76 -32.79 14.97
C VAL A 587 -0.15 -33.23 13.65
N VAL A 588 0.88 -32.51 13.19
CA VAL A 588 1.58 -32.78 11.93
C VAL A 588 2.69 -33.80 12.14
N VAL A 589 3.44 -33.65 13.24
CA VAL A 589 4.52 -34.56 13.64
C VAL A 589 4.45 -34.77 15.14
N GLU A 590 4.60 -36.02 15.57
CA GLU A 590 4.66 -36.36 17.00
C GLU A 590 6.09 -36.32 17.53
N GLY A 591 6.24 -35.76 18.73
CA GLY A 591 7.45 -35.82 19.55
C GLY A 591 7.09 -36.05 21.02
N LYS A 592 8.09 -35.96 21.90
CA LYS A 592 7.94 -36.25 23.34
C LYS A 592 8.44 -35.13 24.26
N ASP A 593 9.31 -34.25 23.78
CA ASP A 593 10.05 -33.32 24.65
C ASP A 593 9.43 -31.92 24.67
N VAL A 594 9.05 -31.39 23.51
CA VAL A 594 8.53 -30.02 23.33
C VAL A 594 7.38 -30.01 22.31
N ALA A 595 6.41 -29.10 22.44
CA ALA A 595 5.37 -28.87 21.43
C ALA A 595 5.51 -27.48 20.82
N ILE A 596 5.56 -27.39 19.49
CA ILE A 596 5.46 -26.15 18.72
C ILE A 596 4.09 -26.09 18.08
N LEU A 597 3.34 -25.01 18.35
CA LEU A 597 2.05 -24.73 17.74
C LEU A 597 2.22 -23.67 16.66
N GLY A 598 2.33 -24.12 15.41
CA GLY A 598 2.39 -23.21 14.26
C GLY A 598 1.00 -22.73 13.85
N TYR A 599 0.96 -21.55 13.23
CA TYR A 599 -0.27 -20.97 12.70
C TYR A 599 -0.04 -20.50 11.27
N GLY A 600 -0.84 -21.02 10.33
CA GLY A 600 -0.73 -20.72 8.91
C GLY A 600 0.62 -21.12 8.29
N SER A 601 1.16 -20.25 7.44
CA SER A 601 2.39 -20.49 6.66
C SER A 601 3.68 -20.67 7.47
N MET A 602 3.61 -20.60 8.81
CA MET A 602 4.74 -20.91 9.68
C MET A 602 4.96 -22.40 9.91
N ILE A 603 4.02 -23.27 9.54
CA ILE A 603 4.15 -24.72 9.72
C ILE A 603 5.40 -25.31 9.04
N PRO A 604 5.75 -24.98 7.79
CA PRO A 604 7.00 -25.41 7.18
C PRO A 604 8.25 -25.03 7.99
N ASN A 605 8.26 -23.85 8.62
CA ASN A 605 9.38 -23.42 9.47
C ASN A 605 9.39 -24.17 10.81
N CYS A 606 8.22 -24.51 11.36
CA CYS A 606 8.12 -25.37 12.55
C CYS A 606 8.68 -26.77 12.27
N LEU A 607 8.41 -27.34 11.08
CA LEU A 607 8.97 -28.62 10.64
C LEU A 607 10.50 -28.54 10.46
N LYS A 608 11.02 -27.45 9.88
CA LYS A 608 12.48 -27.24 9.81
C LYS A 608 13.11 -27.15 11.21
N ALA A 609 12.48 -26.44 12.14
CA ALA A 609 12.95 -26.35 13.52
C ALA A 609 12.95 -27.72 14.21
N GLN A 610 11.89 -28.52 14.00
CA GLN A 610 11.83 -29.90 14.50
C GLN A 610 12.99 -30.75 13.96
N PHE A 611 13.31 -30.65 12.67
CA PHE A 611 14.42 -31.40 12.07
C PHE A 611 15.78 -30.99 12.68
N LEU A 612 16.01 -29.69 12.87
CA LEU A 612 17.24 -29.17 13.49
C LEU A 612 17.37 -29.62 14.96
N LEU A 613 16.27 -29.61 15.71
CA LEU A 613 16.23 -30.00 17.12
C LEU A 613 16.39 -31.53 17.30
N ALA A 614 15.87 -32.32 16.37
CA ALA A 614 16.10 -33.77 16.35
C ALA A 614 17.59 -34.10 16.23
N GLY A 615 18.38 -33.28 15.52
CA GLY A 615 19.83 -33.43 15.39
C GLY A 615 20.61 -33.29 16.71
N ILE A 616 20.02 -32.67 17.73
CA ILE A 616 20.59 -32.54 19.08
C ILE A 616 19.84 -33.39 20.13
N GLY A 617 19.00 -34.33 19.68
CA GLY A 617 18.26 -35.26 20.55
C GLY A 617 16.97 -34.70 21.16
N VAL A 618 16.46 -33.56 20.68
CA VAL A 618 15.19 -32.97 21.14
C VAL A 618 14.07 -33.34 20.17
N HIS A 619 13.11 -34.14 20.64
CA HIS A 619 11.99 -34.63 19.84
C HIS A 619 10.77 -33.72 20.01
N VAL A 620 10.54 -32.89 19.00
CA VAL A 620 9.48 -31.87 19.01
C VAL A 620 8.19 -32.38 18.36
N THR A 621 7.06 -32.21 19.04
CA THR A 621 5.73 -32.28 18.45
C THR A 621 5.46 -30.99 17.67
N VAL A 622 5.09 -31.09 16.40
CA VAL A 622 4.64 -29.94 15.59
C VAL A 622 3.14 -30.07 15.38
N ALA A 623 2.40 -29.04 15.79
CA ALA A 623 0.97 -28.96 15.64
C ALA A 623 0.58 -27.75 14.78
N ASN A 624 -0.38 -27.95 13.87
CA ASN A 624 -1.05 -26.91 13.12
C ASN A 624 -2.29 -26.45 13.88
N ALA A 625 -2.29 -25.18 14.31
CA ALA A 625 -3.42 -24.60 15.01
C ALA A 625 -4.67 -24.54 14.14
N ARG A 626 -4.51 -24.26 12.84
CA ARG A 626 -5.54 -23.95 11.82
C ARG A 626 -6.42 -22.73 12.15
N PHE A 627 -6.86 -22.61 13.40
CA PHE A 627 -7.69 -21.57 13.95
C PHE A 627 -6.93 -20.81 15.04
N CYS A 628 -6.91 -19.48 14.93
CA CYS A 628 -6.61 -18.62 16.07
C CYS A 628 -7.85 -18.51 16.97
N LYS A 629 -9.03 -18.44 16.35
CA LYS A 629 -10.32 -18.37 17.04
C LYS A 629 -11.42 -19.14 16.30
N PRO A 630 -12.19 -19.99 17.01
CA PRO A 630 -11.90 -20.52 18.33
C PRO A 630 -10.72 -21.49 18.28
N LEU A 631 -9.87 -21.51 19.31
CA LEU A 631 -8.88 -22.57 19.50
C LEU A 631 -9.34 -23.47 20.65
N LYS A 632 -9.58 -24.76 20.38
CA LYS A 632 -10.11 -25.69 21.39
C LYS A 632 -9.11 -25.86 22.54
N CYS A 633 -9.52 -25.51 23.76
CA CYS A 633 -8.72 -25.71 24.97
C CYS A 633 -8.35 -27.20 25.19
N SER A 634 -9.19 -28.13 24.74
CA SER A 634 -8.88 -29.57 24.79
C SER A 634 -7.67 -29.95 23.93
N PHE A 635 -7.47 -29.28 22.80
CA PHE A 635 -6.31 -29.48 21.93
C PHE A 635 -5.03 -28.96 22.59
N LEU A 636 -5.08 -27.77 23.19
CA LEU A 636 -3.97 -27.21 23.97
C LEU A 636 -3.61 -28.09 25.17
N ALA A 637 -4.62 -28.56 25.91
CA ALA A 637 -4.43 -29.46 27.03
C ALA A 637 -3.84 -30.81 26.59
N PHE A 638 -4.24 -31.32 25.41
CA PHE A 638 -3.65 -32.52 24.83
C PHE A 638 -2.16 -32.32 24.50
N LEU A 639 -1.79 -31.23 23.83
CA LEU A 639 -0.39 -30.91 23.52
C LEU A 639 0.45 -30.74 24.79
N SER A 640 -0.08 -30.02 25.78
CA SER A 640 0.61 -29.78 27.06
C SER A 640 0.86 -31.08 27.84
N ARG A 641 -0.12 -31.99 27.91
CA ARG A 641 0.05 -33.30 28.57
C ARG A 641 1.07 -34.19 27.87
N LYS A 642 1.18 -34.09 26.55
CA LYS A 642 2.08 -34.95 25.74
C LYS A 642 3.56 -34.61 25.91
N THR A 643 3.88 -33.39 26.34
CA THR A 643 5.27 -32.87 26.41
C THR A 643 5.76 -32.58 27.83
N ALA A 644 5.21 -33.29 28.82
CA ALA A 644 5.54 -33.11 30.23
C ALA A 644 6.97 -33.60 30.54
N GLY A 645 7.96 -32.73 30.29
CA GLY A 645 9.36 -32.93 30.67
C GLY A 645 10.13 -31.61 30.77
N HIS A 646 9.91 -30.66 29.85
CA HIS A 646 10.53 -29.33 29.87
C HIS A 646 9.52 -28.28 29.37
N ALA A 647 9.65 -27.05 29.86
CA ALA A 647 8.72 -25.92 29.67
C ALA A 647 8.04 -25.90 28.28
N CYS A 648 6.72 -26.05 28.27
CA CYS A 648 5.88 -25.92 27.08
C CYS A 648 5.85 -24.44 26.65
N SER A 649 6.80 -24.01 25.83
CA SER A 649 6.70 -22.75 25.12
C SER A 649 5.83 -22.95 23.89
N ILE A 650 4.52 -22.74 24.03
CA ILE A 650 3.64 -22.58 22.87
C ILE A 650 4.01 -21.26 22.21
N GLN A 651 4.99 -21.30 21.33
CA GLN A 651 5.33 -20.14 20.51
C GLN A 651 4.38 -20.14 19.32
N VAL A 652 3.28 -19.40 19.44
CA VAL A 652 2.52 -18.98 18.26
C VAL A 652 3.47 -18.08 17.50
N ILE A 653 4.07 -18.60 16.43
CA ILE A 653 4.83 -17.76 15.51
C ILE A 653 3.79 -17.24 14.52
N PRO A 654 3.28 -16.01 14.66
CA PRO A 654 2.58 -15.39 13.55
C PRO A 654 3.55 -15.33 12.37
N SER A 655 3.04 -15.42 11.14
CA SER A 655 3.87 -15.35 9.93
C SER A 655 4.73 -14.09 9.95
N ASN A 656 5.99 -14.27 10.37
CA ASN A 656 7.06 -13.31 10.53
C ASN A 656 6.63 -11.93 11.09
N LEU A 657 6.84 -11.73 12.40
CA LEU A 657 7.01 -10.39 12.98
C LEU A 657 8.47 -9.96 12.89
#